data_AF-A0A8K0VL93-F1
#
_entry.id   AF-A0A8K0VL93-F1
#
_cell.length_a   1.000
_cell.length_b   1.000
_cell.length_c   1.000
_cell.angle_alpha   90.00
_cell.angle_beta   90.00
_cell.angle_gamma   90.00
#
_symmetry.space_group_name_H-M   'P 1'
#
loop_
_entity.id
_entity.type
_entity.pdbx_description
1 polymer ?
#
loop_
_entity_poly.entity_id
_entity_poly.type
_entity_poly.pdbx_seq_one_letter_code
_entity_poly.pdbx_strand_id
1 'polypeptide(L)'
;FDSELFHGASFDLNAADNQTVADIEALDEVERIWPAAYMTIPVSGSAVVQDSSKSSYPAWTAHNDTKVAKMHALGYYGEDVIIALVDSGIDYTHEAFGGGFGEGFRVDAGYDLVGNDYVVGGEYIPDDDPMDCLGHGTHVAGIAASGDGYVPGVAPKARIRSYKVFGCEDGTYEDVIVAGFLRAYEEGADVISASLGSNRGFADTPTAEVATAIQAKGALVLFAAGNSGDMGPFYTSSGGNGFESTTVGSVQASDWVAYSVIATSSGGEEREIVYLSDRFLPFNLNGTSPASIQTGARDLDACNWDLESAADDSVMIIPFGDCGWQLQDSTLIGKTRNVFYVHTEGADWERVDRAQPIAALILYDDGDWLFTQAENGHDVTFEFIQDDKAIAIPRTGFADGRINDFSSEGPTLDGRMKPEISAPGGYILSTWPVSQGSWAVYSGTSMATPYIAGVGALFFGSRGGRAAMGARGAKIAHERMIASGKPVRHNDGTDNFASVAKQGAGLIDAEKVLLYSTFISPANVNLNDTVNFKGTHEVKVTNSGDESITYIITHEAGITSHTKGNGDAWVSFEPSYSDGTGNVAEVSFSTESLTVGAGETKTLTLTFTEPETISASMLPVYGGGVVLVGDNGEVVRVTYMGIKGSIYASDSWEMERGVPLFFSGYGGLVEEGHVYTFEEGTDVPQAYFNLLWSSWEFSFDFVSRDWQPSDWTYPTVPGENNWHGAFRLVPSALSGEVVDFPLQQYPRFNGGTYAAPQGFFANGTKIPSGDYKILGRTLRTGGDPANIEDWQYKTSDWFRI
;
A
#
# COMPACT_ATOMS: atom_id res chain seq x y z
N PHE A 1 20.30 12.36 -14.95
CA PHE A 1 18.96 12.81 -15.34
C PHE A 1 19.08 14.15 -16.03
N ASP A 2 18.70 14.22 -17.30
CA ASP A 2 18.67 15.47 -18.06
C ASP A 2 17.33 15.56 -18.80
N SER A 3 16.32 16.06 -18.08
CA SER A 3 14.93 16.17 -18.54
C SER A 3 14.44 17.61 -18.37
N GLU A 4 13.44 18.03 -19.16
CA GLU A 4 12.77 19.34 -18.96
C GLU A 4 12.20 19.48 -17.54
N LEU A 5 11.88 18.36 -16.88
CA LEU A 5 11.26 18.33 -15.56
C LEU A 5 12.25 18.23 -14.40
N PHE A 6 13.42 17.66 -14.62
CA PHE A 6 14.37 17.34 -13.56
C PHE A 6 15.80 17.22 -14.13
N HIS A 7 16.72 17.99 -13.56
CA HIS A 7 18.15 17.90 -13.83
C HIS A 7 18.86 17.42 -12.58
N GLY A 8 19.58 16.30 -12.66
CA GLY A 8 20.25 15.71 -11.51
C GLY A 8 21.13 14.53 -11.87
N ALA A 9 21.81 13.97 -10.88
CA ALA A 9 22.65 12.77 -11.02
C ALA A 9 22.46 11.83 -9.82
N SER A 10 22.61 10.53 -10.06
CA SER A 10 22.75 9.51 -9.03
C SER A 10 24.17 8.96 -9.09
N PHE A 11 24.80 8.71 -7.95
CA PHE A 11 26.17 8.22 -7.86
C PHE A 11 26.43 7.52 -6.53
N ASP A 12 27.31 6.53 -6.55
CA ASP A 12 27.82 5.90 -5.34
C ASP A 12 28.96 6.71 -4.73
N LEU A 13 28.89 6.92 -3.42
CA LEU A 13 29.93 7.58 -2.65
C LEU A 13 30.93 6.54 -2.12
N ASN A 14 32.06 6.41 -2.80
CA ASN A 14 33.17 5.55 -2.36
C ASN A 14 34.08 6.30 -1.37
N ALA A 15 34.27 5.75 -0.17
CA ALA A 15 35.13 6.32 0.87
C ALA A 15 34.77 7.77 1.27
N ALA A 16 33.47 8.10 1.27
CA ALA A 16 32.98 9.38 1.77
C ALA A 16 33.26 9.54 3.26
N ASP A 17 33.55 10.77 3.66
CA ASP A 17 33.51 11.22 5.03
C ASP A 17 32.22 12.03 5.30
N ASN A 18 32.05 12.48 6.54
CA ASN A 18 30.85 13.21 6.96
C ASN A 18 30.72 14.60 6.32
N GLN A 19 31.75 15.11 5.63
CA GLN A 19 31.69 16.37 4.89
C GLN A 19 31.35 16.15 3.43
N THR A 20 31.65 14.98 2.86
CA THR A 20 31.48 14.73 1.42
C THR A 20 30.09 15.10 0.90
N VAL A 21 29.03 14.72 1.61
CA VAL A 21 27.64 15.07 1.25
C VAL A 21 27.42 16.59 1.36
N ALA A 22 27.85 17.22 2.45
CA ALA A 22 27.71 18.66 2.66
C ALA A 22 28.53 19.49 1.65
N ASP A 23 29.71 19.01 1.25
CA ASP A 23 30.57 19.64 0.25
C ASP A 23 29.91 19.61 -1.14
N ILE A 24 29.20 18.51 -1.46
CA ILE A 24 28.40 18.40 -2.68
C ILE A 24 27.19 19.33 -2.61
N GLU A 25 26.46 19.34 -1.50
CA GLU A 25 25.33 20.26 -1.29
C GLU A 25 25.73 21.74 -1.32
N ALA A 26 26.98 22.06 -0.97
CA ALA A 26 27.50 23.43 -0.97
C ALA A 26 27.88 23.94 -2.38
N LEU A 27 27.85 23.08 -3.41
CA LEU A 27 28.08 23.51 -4.79
C LEU A 27 26.91 24.38 -5.27
N ASP A 28 27.22 25.52 -5.92
CA ASP A 28 26.20 26.46 -6.43
C ASP A 28 25.22 25.80 -7.40
N GLU A 29 25.63 24.71 -8.07
CA GLU A 29 24.83 23.94 -9.01
C GLU A 29 23.90 22.90 -8.35
N VAL A 30 24.07 22.61 -7.05
CA VAL A 30 23.31 21.59 -6.34
C VAL A 30 22.23 22.24 -5.49
N GLU A 31 20.97 22.03 -5.88
CA GLU A 31 19.83 22.52 -5.10
C GLU A 31 19.58 21.64 -3.87
N ARG A 32 19.72 20.32 -4.01
CA ARG A 32 19.44 19.35 -2.94
C ARG A 32 20.08 18.00 -3.23
N ILE A 33 20.44 17.26 -2.18
CA ILE A 33 20.83 15.85 -2.25
C ILE A 33 19.84 14.98 -1.47
N TRP A 34 19.72 13.72 -1.86
CA TRP A 34 18.93 12.73 -1.14
C TRP A 34 19.67 11.39 -1.09
N PRO A 35 19.55 10.61 -0.01
CA PRO A 35 19.93 9.21 -0.05
C PRO A 35 18.95 8.45 -0.98
N ALA A 36 19.48 7.70 -1.95
CA ALA A 36 18.65 6.84 -2.80
C ALA A 36 17.92 5.80 -1.93
N ALA A 37 16.60 5.91 -1.81
CA ALA A 37 15.84 5.03 -0.95
C ALA A 37 15.74 3.63 -1.55
N TYR A 38 15.99 2.61 -0.72
CA TYR A 38 15.67 1.23 -1.07
C TYR A 38 14.14 1.04 -1.05
N MET A 39 13.61 0.41 -2.09
CA MET A 39 12.19 0.10 -2.24
C MET A 39 12.01 -1.38 -2.57
N THR A 40 10.93 -1.95 -2.06
CA THR A 40 10.55 -3.33 -2.34
C THR A 40 9.11 -3.43 -2.83
N ILE A 41 8.81 -4.55 -3.48
CA ILE A 41 7.45 -4.97 -3.80
C ILE A 41 7.16 -6.32 -3.14
N PRO A 42 5.98 -6.53 -2.55
CA PRO A 42 5.61 -7.86 -2.08
C PRO A 42 5.37 -8.79 -3.28
N VAL A 43 5.89 -10.02 -3.23
CA VAL A 43 5.85 -10.99 -4.37
C VAL A 43 5.15 -12.32 -4.05
N SER A 44 4.34 -12.39 -2.99
CA SER A 44 3.68 -13.64 -2.57
C SER A 44 2.35 -13.94 -3.30
N GLY A 45 2.35 -14.12 -4.62
CA GLY A 45 1.16 -14.45 -5.41
C GLY A 45 0.81 -15.95 -5.43
N SER A 46 -0.47 -16.29 -5.66
CA SER A 46 -0.90 -17.66 -6.00
C SER A 46 -1.38 -17.70 -7.46
N ALA A 47 -0.57 -18.25 -8.35
CA ALA A 47 -0.80 -18.27 -9.79
C ALA A 47 -1.87 -19.32 -10.20
N VAL A 48 -2.96 -18.83 -10.80
CA VAL A 48 -4.11 -19.52 -11.40
C VAL A 48 -3.82 -19.94 -12.85
N VAL A 49 -4.35 -21.10 -13.25
CA VAL A 49 -4.15 -21.90 -14.48
C VAL A 49 -4.44 -21.16 -15.82
N GLN A 50 -3.98 -21.75 -16.95
CA GLN A 50 -3.51 -21.14 -18.21
C GLN A 50 -4.52 -20.59 -19.25
N ASP A 51 -5.85 -20.72 -19.16
CA ASP A 51 -6.71 -20.31 -20.30
C ASP A 51 -8.10 -19.75 -19.89
N SER A 52 -8.33 -18.45 -20.10
CA SER A 52 -9.63 -17.78 -19.98
C SER A 52 -10.33 -17.51 -21.33
N SER A 53 -9.72 -17.89 -22.46
CA SER A 53 -9.92 -17.23 -23.75
C SER A 53 -11.23 -17.53 -24.50
N LYS A 54 -12.21 -18.27 -23.94
CA LYS A 54 -13.42 -18.68 -24.69
C LYS A 54 -14.69 -18.77 -23.85
N SER A 55 -15.30 -17.62 -23.48
CA SER A 55 -16.74 -17.46 -23.19
C SER A 55 -17.10 -16.06 -22.69
N SER A 56 -18.40 -15.81 -22.47
CA SER A 56 -18.98 -14.56 -21.97
C SER A 56 -18.53 -14.17 -20.56
N TYR A 57 -18.45 -12.85 -20.38
CA TYR A 57 -18.06 -12.07 -19.19
C TYR A 57 -18.69 -12.58 -17.87
N PRO A 58 -17.90 -12.99 -16.86
CA PRO A 58 -18.37 -13.14 -15.50
C PRO A 58 -18.55 -11.73 -14.92
N ALA A 59 -19.66 -11.49 -14.24
CA ALA A 59 -19.97 -10.17 -13.70
C ALA A 59 -19.13 -9.87 -12.44
N TRP A 60 -17.80 -9.74 -12.57
CA TRP A 60 -16.91 -9.37 -11.45
C TRP A 60 -17.46 -8.14 -10.73
N THR A 61 -17.81 -8.29 -9.45
CA THR A 61 -18.41 -7.21 -8.64
C THR A 61 -17.58 -5.95 -8.63
N ALA A 62 -16.25 -6.05 -8.63
CA ALA A 62 -15.37 -4.89 -8.66
C ALA A 62 -15.73 -3.87 -9.76
N HIS A 63 -16.01 -4.31 -11.00
CA HIS A 63 -16.42 -3.41 -12.09
C HIS A 63 -17.87 -2.90 -11.94
N ASN A 64 -18.74 -3.63 -11.24
CA ASN A 64 -20.13 -3.22 -10.98
C ASN A 64 -20.22 -2.20 -9.84
N ASP A 65 -19.41 -2.37 -8.80
CA ASP A 65 -19.39 -1.51 -7.61
C ASP A 65 -18.84 -0.13 -7.91
N THR A 66 -17.83 -0.06 -8.78
CA THR A 66 -17.20 1.19 -9.23
C THR A 66 -17.81 1.77 -10.51
N LYS A 67 -18.84 1.13 -11.08
CA LYS A 67 -19.50 1.52 -12.33
C LYS A 67 -18.64 1.45 -13.60
N VAL A 68 -17.47 0.80 -13.56
CA VAL A 68 -16.67 0.51 -14.76
C VAL A 68 -17.46 -0.33 -15.78
N ALA A 69 -18.20 -1.35 -15.33
CA ALA A 69 -19.04 -2.17 -16.23
C ALA A 69 -20.07 -1.33 -16.99
N LYS A 70 -20.63 -0.29 -16.34
CA LYS A 70 -21.52 0.68 -16.98
C LYS A 70 -20.79 1.53 -18.01
N MET A 71 -19.55 1.95 -17.73
CA MET A 71 -18.73 2.70 -18.68
C MET A 71 -18.41 1.87 -19.93
N HIS A 72 -18.06 0.59 -19.75
CA HIS A 72 -17.88 -0.35 -20.87
C HIS A 72 -19.16 -0.50 -21.70
N ALA A 73 -20.33 -0.64 -21.06
CA ALA A 73 -21.61 -0.74 -21.77
C ALA A 73 -21.95 0.52 -22.58
N LEU A 74 -21.41 1.69 -22.19
CA LEU A 74 -21.54 2.96 -22.90
C LEU A 74 -20.45 3.17 -23.98
N GLY A 75 -19.51 2.23 -24.12
CA GLY A 75 -18.46 2.28 -25.14
C GLY A 75 -17.16 2.97 -24.70
N TYR A 76 -17.00 3.27 -23.41
CA TYR A 76 -15.74 3.82 -22.88
C TYR A 76 -14.77 2.68 -22.55
N TYR A 77 -13.68 2.59 -23.30
CA TYR A 77 -12.67 1.53 -23.13
C TYR A 77 -11.22 2.03 -23.03
N GLY A 78 -11.01 3.36 -23.01
CA GLY A 78 -9.68 3.98 -22.92
C GLY A 78 -8.92 4.03 -24.24
N GLU A 79 -9.62 4.14 -25.37
CA GLU A 79 -9.00 4.26 -26.69
C GLU A 79 -8.01 5.44 -26.75
N ASP A 80 -6.92 5.26 -27.50
CA ASP A 80 -5.85 6.24 -27.74
C ASP A 80 -5.07 6.73 -26.51
N VAL A 81 -5.31 6.14 -25.32
CA VAL A 81 -4.57 6.45 -24.10
C VAL A 81 -3.35 5.54 -23.94
N ILE A 82 -2.24 6.11 -23.45
CA ILE A 82 -1.06 5.39 -23.00
C ILE A 82 -1.06 5.31 -21.47
N ILE A 83 -1.16 4.09 -20.95
CA ILE A 83 -0.88 3.77 -19.55
C ILE A 83 0.57 3.29 -19.45
N ALA A 84 1.41 4.05 -18.76
CA ALA A 84 2.76 3.65 -18.42
C ALA A 84 2.78 2.98 -17.04
N LEU A 85 3.40 1.81 -16.96
CA LEU A 85 3.59 1.03 -15.74
C LEU A 85 5.07 1.08 -15.39
N VAL A 86 5.39 1.59 -14.20
CA VAL A 86 6.75 1.58 -13.65
C VAL A 86 6.77 0.51 -12.55
N ASP A 87 7.23 -0.70 -12.90
CA ASP A 87 7.00 -1.93 -12.11
C ASP A 87 8.05 -3.02 -12.43
N SER A 88 7.79 -4.30 -12.14
CA SER A 88 8.71 -5.43 -12.38
C SER A 88 8.82 -5.90 -13.84
N GLY A 89 8.11 -5.23 -14.76
CA GLY A 89 8.02 -5.59 -16.17
C GLY A 89 6.62 -5.99 -16.60
N ILE A 90 6.51 -6.52 -17.81
CA ILE A 90 5.27 -7.13 -18.32
C ILE A 90 5.59 -8.37 -19.17
N ASP A 91 4.89 -9.48 -18.93
CA ASP A 91 4.85 -10.59 -19.88
C ASP A 91 3.90 -10.25 -21.04
N TYR A 92 4.44 -9.52 -22.03
CA TYR A 92 3.70 -9.12 -23.23
C TYR A 92 3.29 -10.31 -24.13
N THR A 93 3.79 -11.52 -23.89
CA THR A 93 3.38 -12.73 -24.64
C THR A 93 2.02 -13.25 -24.20
N HIS A 94 1.52 -12.77 -23.06
CA HIS A 94 0.20 -13.11 -22.55
C HIS A 94 -0.91 -12.69 -23.52
N GLU A 95 -1.85 -13.60 -23.82
CA GLU A 95 -2.91 -13.37 -24.82
C GLU A 95 -3.81 -12.18 -24.48
N ALA A 96 -4.06 -11.94 -23.18
CA ALA A 96 -4.80 -10.77 -22.69
C ALA A 96 -4.19 -9.43 -23.12
N PHE A 97 -2.90 -9.37 -23.49
CA PHE A 97 -2.23 -8.17 -24.01
C PHE A 97 -2.01 -8.21 -25.53
N GLY A 98 -2.56 -9.20 -26.23
CA GLY A 98 -2.44 -9.36 -27.68
C GLY A 98 -1.21 -10.17 -28.12
N GLY A 99 -0.45 -10.75 -27.18
CA GLY A 99 0.57 -11.77 -27.48
C GLY A 99 1.82 -11.26 -28.21
N GLY A 100 2.21 -10.01 -27.99
CA GLY A 100 3.45 -9.47 -28.55
C GLY A 100 3.80 -8.06 -28.07
N PHE A 101 4.97 -7.59 -28.51
CA PHE A 101 5.60 -6.34 -28.09
C PHE A 101 6.03 -5.50 -29.28
N GLY A 102 5.88 -4.19 -29.15
CA GLY A 102 6.30 -3.20 -30.14
C GLY A 102 5.16 -2.71 -31.04
N GLU A 103 5.53 -2.05 -32.14
CA GLU A 103 4.58 -1.41 -33.05
C GLU A 103 3.47 -2.37 -33.53
N GLY A 104 2.22 -1.97 -33.32
CA GLY A 104 1.03 -2.75 -33.70
C GLY A 104 0.50 -3.70 -32.61
N PHE A 105 1.22 -3.87 -31.51
CA PHE A 105 0.73 -4.58 -30.32
C PHE A 105 0.14 -3.62 -29.29
N ARG A 106 -0.59 -4.15 -28.29
CA ARG A 106 -1.11 -3.33 -27.18
C ARG A 106 0.03 -2.85 -26.28
N VAL A 107 1.01 -3.70 -26.03
CA VAL A 107 2.26 -3.33 -25.37
C VAL A 107 3.17 -2.74 -26.46
N ASP A 108 3.02 -1.45 -26.74
CA ASP A 108 3.58 -0.82 -27.93
C ASP A 108 5.03 -0.35 -27.77
N ALA A 109 5.47 -0.16 -26.52
CA ALA A 109 6.83 0.18 -26.15
C ALA A 109 7.10 -0.18 -24.68
N GLY A 110 8.37 -0.12 -24.29
CA GLY A 110 8.81 -0.36 -22.92
C GLY A 110 10.33 -0.42 -22.85
N TYR A 111 10.87 -0.53 -21.64
CA TYR A 111 12.31 -0.57 -21.42
C TYR A 111 12.64 -1.22 -20.07
N ASP A 112 13.69 -2.03 -20.02
CA ASP A 112 14.28 -2.54 -18.79
C ASP A 112 15.40 -1.61 -18.33
N LEU A 113 15.21 -0.95 -17.20
CA LEU A 113 16.17 0.01 -16.66
C LEU A 113 17.29 -0.65 -15.86
N VAL A 114 17.16 -1.93 -15.49
CA VAL A 114 18.07 -2.58 -14.55
C VAL A 114 18.67 -3.89 -15.07
N GLY A 115 17.92 -4.61 -15.91
CA GLY A 115 18.27 -5.93 -16.41
C GLY A 115 17.78 -7.06 -15.49
N ASN A 116 17.54 -8.24 -16.06
CA ASN A 116 17.00 -9.41 -15.34
C ASN A 116 17.84 -9.88 -14.14
N ASP A 117 19.18 -9.84 -14.29
CA ASP A 117 20.12 -10.32 -13.27
C ASP A 117 20.44 -9.24 -12.21
N TYR A 118 19.74 -8.10 -12.23
CA TYR A 118 19.94 -7.06 -11.24
C TYR A 118 19.57 -7.55 -9.84
N VAL A 119 20.52 -7.37 -8.93
CA VAL A 119 20.35 -7.52 -7.49
C VAL A 119 20.72 -6.19 -6.83
N VAL A 120 20.21 -5.94 -5.64
CA VAL A 120 20.43 -4.68 -4.92
C VAL A 120 21.93 -4.41 -4.71
N GLY A 121 22.39 -3.25 -5.17
CA GLY A 121 23.81 -2.86 -5.15
C GLY A 121 24.66 -3.46 -6.29
N GLY A 122 24.02 -4.17 -7.22
CA GLY A 122 24.63 -4.68 -8.45
C GLY A 122 24.72 -3.62 -9.55
N GLU A 123 25.38 -3.99 -10.65
CA GLU A 123 25.48 -3.16 -11.86
C GLU A 123 24.16 -3.18 -12.64
N TYR A 124 23.69 -2.02 -13.10
CA TYR A 124 22.57 -1.93 -14.02
C TYR A 124 22.99 -2.38 -15.43
N ILE A 125 22.23 -3.29 -16.03
CA ILE A 125 22.41 -3.75 -17.41
C ILE A 125 21.10 -3.50 -18.17
N PRO A 126 20.81 -2.25 -18.56
CA PRO A 126 19.53 -1.88 -19.17
C PRO A 126 19.42 -2.41 -20.61
N ASP A 127 18.20 -2.74 -21.04
CA ASP A 127 17.90 -3.16 -22.41
C ASP A 127 16.45 -2.80 -22.82
N ASP A 128 16.08 -3.10 -24.07
CA ASP A 128 14.77 -2.77 -24.65
C ASP A 128 13.68 -3.83 -24.34
N ASP A 129 13.95 -4.85 -23.52
CA ASP A 129 13.04 -5.98 -23.25
C ASP A 129 12.45 -5.93 -21.83
N PRO A 130 11.26 -5.35 -21.63
CA PRO A 130 10.64 -5.20 -20.31
C PRO A 130 9.99 -6.50 -19.80
N MET A 131 10.45 -7.68 -20.24
CA MET A 131 9.89 -8.97 -19.86
C MET A 131 9.85 -9.14 -18.34
N ASP A 132 8.69 -9.55 -17.83
CA ASP A 132 8.46 -9.80 -16.42
C ASP A 132 8.83 -11.23 -16.03
N CYS A 133 9.82 -11.36 -15.16
CA CYS A 133 10.17 -12.63 -14.53
C CYS A 133 9.60 -12.78 -13.12
N LEU A 134 9.10 -11.69 -12.52
CA LEU A 134 8.65 -11.66 -11.12
C LEU A 134 7.13 -11.85 -11.01
N GLY A 135 6.37 -11.24 -11.93
CA GLY A 135 4.93 -11.41 -12.14
C GLY A 135 4.06 -10.25 -11.64
N HIS A 136 4.56 -9.42 -10.73
CA HIS A 136 3.82 -8.31 -10.15
C HIS A 136 3.37 -7.29 -11.21
N GLY A 137 4.28 -6.86 -12.09
CA GLY A 137 3.98 -5.90 -13.15
C GLY A 137 3.01 -6.44 -14.19
N THR A 138 3.09 -7.73 -14.52
CA THR A 138 2.11 -8.42 -15.37
C THR A 138 0.72 -8.41 -14.73
N HIS A 139 0.61 -8.60 -13.42
CA HIS A 139 -0.66 -8.55 -12.69
C HIS A 139 -1.28 -7.16 -12.69
N VAL A 140 -0.48 -6.14 -12.38
CA VAL A 140 -0.85 -4.73 -12.40
C VAL A 140 -1.33 -4.31 -13.80
N ALA A 141 -0.64 -4.75 -14.85
CA ALA A 141 -1.01 -4.48 -16.23
C ALA A 141 -2.39 -5.03 -16.62
N GLY A 142 -2.72 -6.24 -16.14
CA GLY A 142 -4.00 -6.87 -16.42
C GLY A 142 -5.17 -6.10 -15.81
N ILE A 143 -5.03 -5.61 -14.58
CA ILE A 143 -6.05 -4.80 -13.89
C ILE A 143 -6.32 -3.51 -14.67
N ALA A 144 -5.25 -2.84 -15.12
CA ALA A 144 -5.37 -1.60 -15.86
C ALA A 144 -6.02 -1.81 -17.24
N ALA A 145 -5.55 -2.78 -18.02
CA ALA A 145 -5.83 -2.83 -19.46
C ALA A 145 -5.77 -4.24 -20.10
N SER A 146 -6.04 -5.31 -19.34
CA SER A 146 -6.33 -6.62 -19.96
C SER A 146 -7.46 -6.47 -20.98
N GLY A 147 -7.28 -7.03 -22.17
CA GLY A 147 -8.32 -7.09 -23.21
C GLY A 147 -8.94 -8.47 -23.34
N ASP A 148 -8.73 -9.33 -22.33
CA ASP A 148 -9.42 -10.61 -22.24
C ASP A 148 -10.93 -10.40 -22.12
N GLY A 149 -11.72 -11.26 -22.76
CA GLY A 149 -13.19 -11.13 -22.77
C GLY A 149 -13.85 -11.58 -21.46
N TYR A 150 -13.14 -12.32 -20.62
CA TYR A 150 -13.59 -12.91 -19.36
C TYR A 150 -13.02 -12.17 -18.14
N VAL A 151 -11.78 -11.72 -18.20
CA VAL A 151 -11.12 -10.88 -17.18
C VAL A 151 -10.57 -9.60 -17.81
N PRO A 152 -11.44 -8.70 -18.31
CA PRO A 152 -10.97 -7.44 -18.87
C PRO A 152 -10.51 -6.51 -17.77
N GLY A 153 -9.49 -5.72 -18.07
CA GLY A 153 -9.07 -4.61 -17.24
C GLY A 153 -10.06 -3.45 -17.32
N VAL A 154 -9.79 -2.41 -16.55
CA VAL A 154 -10.65 -1.23 -16.51
C VAL A 154 -10.67 -0.47 -17.84
N ALA A 155 -9.54 -0.40 -18.56
CA ALA A 155 -9.41 0.26 -19.86
C ALA A 155 -8.85 -0.71 -20.93
N PRO A 156 -9.67 -1.68 -21.40
CA PRO A 156 -9.20 -2.79 -22.24
C PRO A 156 -8.70 -2.40 -23.64
N LYS A 157 -8.89 -1.14 -24.05
CA LYS A 157 -8.38 -0.60 -25.33
C LYS A 157 -7.27 0.44 -25.17
N ALA A 158 -6.81 0.70 -23.95
CA ALA A 158 -5.61 1.51 -23.74
C ALA A 158 -4.36 0.78 -24.24
N ARG A 159 -3.35 1.54 -24.66
CA ARG A 159 -2.00 1.04 -24.91
C ARG A 159 -1.23 0.98 -23.59
N ILE A 160 -0.36 -0.02 -23.48
CA ILE A 160 0.46 -0.23 -22.30
C ILE A 160 1.92 0.03 -22.67
N ARG A 161 2.63 0.74 -21.80
CA ARG A 161 4.09 0.82 -21.84
C ARG A 161 4.66 0.40 -20.50
N SER A 162 5.66 -0.47 -20.53
CA SER A 162 6.24 -1.04 -19.32
C SER A 162 7.67 -0.56 -19.13
N TYR A 163 7.94 0.07 -18.01
CA TYR A 163 9.27 0.53 -17.60
C TYR A 163 9.68 -0.30 -16.39
N LYS A 164 10.50 -1.31 -16.65
CA LYS A 164 10.91 -2.27 -15.65
C LYS A 164 12.02 -1.69 -14.79
N VAL A 165 11.77 -1.61 -13.49
CA VAL A 165 12.69 -1.02 -12.50
C VAL A 165 13.17 -2.03 -11.46
N PHE A 166 12.77 -3.29 -11.59
CA PHE A 166 13.22 -4.41 -10.76
C PHE A 166 13.88 -5.48 -11.64
N GLY A 167 14.86 -6.19 -11.08
CA GLY A 167 15.36 -7.42 -11.68
C GLY A 167 14.35 -8.56 -11.49
N CYS A 168 14.84 -9.80 -11.41
CA CYS A 168 14.03 -10.95 -11.00
C CYS A 168 13.96 -11.13 -9.47
N GLU A 169 14.45 -10.15 -8.71
CA GLU A 169 14.29 -10.02 -7.26
C GLU A 169 13.37 -8.82 -6.93
N ASP A 170 12.94 -8.70 -5.68
CA ASP A 170 11.88 -7.79 -5.25
C ASP A 170 12.36 -6.38 -4.82
N GLY A 171 13.63 -6.04 -5.06
CA GLY A 171 14.27 -4.81 -4.57
C GLY A 171 14.83 -3.88 -5.65
N THR A 172 14.68 -2.57 -5.46
CA THR A 172 15.28 -1.53 -6.32
C THR A 172 15.59 -0.24 -5.55
N TYR A 173 16.24 0.72 -6.21
CA TYR A 173 16.51 2.05 -5.67
C TYR A 173 15.66 3.14 -6.32
N GLU A 174 15.40 4.19 -5.55
CA GLU A 174 14.54 5.32 -5.93
C GLU A 174 14.97 6.03 -7.22
N ASP A 175 16.26 6.06 -7.51
CA ASP A 175 16.82 6.73 -8.68
C ASP A 175 16.43 6.05 -10.00
N VAL A 176 16.34 4.72 -10.02
CA VAL A 176 15.81 3.93 -11.15
C VAL A 176 14.33 4.22 -11.38
N ILE A 177 13.56 4.36 -10.29
CA ILE A 177 12.14 4.72 -10.36
C ILE A 177 11.98 6.12 -10.96
N VAL A 178 12.77 7.09 -10.50
CA VAL A 178 12.81 8.44 -11.09
C VAL A 178 13.14 8.38 -12.59
N ALA A 179 14.12 7.57 -13.00
CA ALA A 179 14.44 7.36 -14.42
C ALA A 179 13.23 6.83 -15.21
N GLY A 180 12.53 5.83 -14.67
CA GLY A 180 11.33 5.24 -15.28
C GLY A 180 10.20 6.25 -15.46
N PHE A 181 9.98 7.10 -14.45
CA PHE A 181 8.94 8.15 -14.47
C PHE A 181 9.23 9.22 -15.53
N LEU A 182 10.46 9.72 -15.58
CA LEU A 182 10.87 10.72 -16.55
C LEU A 182 10.73 10.17 -17.98
N ARG A 183 11.21 8.94 -18.21
CA ARG A 183 11.09 8.29 -19.52
C ARG A 183 9.63 8.05 -19.92
N ALA A 184 8.79 7.55 -19.01
CA ALA A 184 7.37 7.37 -19.23
C ALA A 184 6.68 8.67 -19.67
N TYR A 185 6.97 9.77 -18.98
CA TYR A 185 6.43 11.08 -19.32
C TYR A 185 6.89 11.60 -20.69
N GLU A 186 8.20 11.51 -20.96
CA GLU A 186 8.83 11.99 -22.20
C GLU A 186 8.36 11.20 -23.43
N GLU A 187 8.13 9.90 -23.27
CA GLU A 187 7.60 9.05 -24.32
C GLU A 187 6.08 9.21 -24.52
N GLY A 188 5.42 10.04 -23.71
CA GLY A 188 4.09 10.53 -24.01
C GLY A 188 2.96 9.98 -23.14
N ALA A 189 3.25 9.30 -22.02
CA ALA A 189 2.22 8.71 -21.16
C ALA A 189 1.14 9.73 -20.73
N ASP A 190 -0.11 9.30 -20.76
CA ASP A 190 -1.25 10.06 -20.22
C ASP A 190 -1.44 9.75 -18.72
N VAL A 191 -1.18 8.49 -18.36
CA VAL A 191 -1.27 7.98 -17.00
C VAL A 191 0.01 7.20 -16.68
N ILE A 192 0.65 7.48 -15.55
CA ILE A 192 1.80 6.76 -15.03
C ILE A 192 1.37 6.13 -13.71
N SER A 193 1.50 4.81 -13.61
CA SER A 193 1.15 4.02 -12.42
C SER A 193 2.38 3.32 -11.87
N ALA A 194 2.60 3.45 -10.57
CA ALA A 194 3.66 2.76 -9.85
C ALA A 194 3.11 2.10 -8.59
N SER A 195 3.11 0.77 -8.60
CA SER A 195 2.59 -0.05 -7.51
C SER A 195 3.71 -0.46 -6.53
N LEU A 196 4.50 0.54 -6.12
CA LEU A 196 5.71 0.39 -5.32
C LEU A 196 5.87 1.58 -4.36
N GLY A 197 6.77 1.46 -3.40
CA GLY A 197 7.21 2.58 -2.59
C GLY A 197 7.94 2.15 -1.31
N SER A 198 8.17 3.11 -0.42
CA SER A 198 8.78 2.85 0.89
C SER A 198 7.99 3.53 2.00
N ASN A 199 8.04 2.98 3.20
CA ASN A 199 7.32 3.51 4.36
C ASN A 199 7.91 4.82 4.91
N ARG A 200 8.79 5.51 4.17
CA ARG A 200 9.48 6.72 4.63
C ARG A 200 8.53 7.91 4.84
N GLY A 201 7.35 7.97 4.21
CA GLY A 201 6.29 8.91 4.58
C GLY A 201 6.56 10.41 4.31
N PHE A 202 7.71 10.77 3.72
CA PHE A 202 8.09 12.15 3.41
C PHE A 202 7.54 12.64 2.07
N ALA A 203 7.31 13.95 1.98
CA ALA A 203 6.67 14.65 0.88
C ALA A 203 7.62 15.06 -0.26
N ASP A 204 8.89 15.12 0.07
CA ASP A 204 9.95 15.82 -0.63
C ASP A 204 11.09 14.85 -0.98
N THR A 205 10.74 13.59 -1.21
CA THR A 205 11.64 12.61 -1.80
C THR A 205 11.77 12.89 -3.31
N PRO A 206 12.87 12.46 -3.97
CA PRO A 206 13.05 12.62 -5.40
C PRO A 206 11.85 12.16 -6.23
N THR A 207 11.27 11.01 -5.86
CA THR A 207 10.09 10.47 -6.55
C THR A 207 8.87 11.37 -6.41
N ALA A 208 8.62 11.89 -5.20
CA ALA A 208 7.47 12.75 -4.93
C ALA A 208 7.57 14.11 -5.67
N GLU A 209 8.76 14.68 -5.75
CA GLU A 209 9.05 15.90 -6.51
C GLU A 209 8.83 15.69 -8.02
N VAL A 210 9.41 14.63 -8.58
CA VAL A 210 9.27 14.29 -10.01
C VAL A 210 7.81 13.96 -10.36
N ALA A 211 7.11 13.20 -9.51
CA ALA A 211 5.69 12.92 -9.67
C ALA A 211 4.84 14.19 -9.69
N THR A 212 5.12 15.13 -8.79
CA THR A 212 4.45 16.44 -8.74
C THR A 212 4.73 17.24 -10.01
N ALA A 213 5.97 17.29 -10.48
CA ALA A 213 6.36 18.01 -11.70
C ALA A 213 5.70 17.43 -12.96
N ILE A 214 5.65 16.10 -13.08
CA ILE A 214 4.97 15.39 -14.18
C ILE A 214 3.47 15.73 -14.17
N GLN A 215 2.85 15.66 -12.99
CA GLN A 215 1.41 15.87 -12.88
C GLN A 215 0.99 17.31 -13.19
N ALA A 216 1.80 18.29 -12.79
CA ALA A 216 1.60 19.69 -13.13
C ALA A 216 1.65 19.96 -14.65
N LYS A 217 2.28 19.07 -15.44
CA LYS A 217 2.28 19.11 -16.92
C LYS A 217 1.18 18.27 -17.56
N GLY A 218 0.29 17.66 -16.78
CA GLY A 218 -0.98 17.10 -17.24
C GLY A 218 -1.03 15.58 -17.39
N ALA A 219 0.03 14.83 -17.06
CA ALA A 219 -0.04 13.36 -16.96
C ALA A 219 -0.51 12.97 -15.55
N LEU A 220 -1.45 12.03 -15.44
CA LEU A 220 -1.89 11.57 -14.11
C LEU A 220 -0.85 10.63 -13.52
N VAL A 221 -0.40 10.88 -12.29
CA VAL A 221 0.60 10.06 -11.61
C VAL A 221 -0.01 9.39 -10.39
N LEU A 222 0.14 8.06 -10.31
CA LEU A 222 -0.54 7.20 -9.35
C LEU A 222 0.45 6.35 -8.56
N PHE A 223 0.24 6.29 -7.25
CA PHE A 223 1.00 5.44 -6.34
C PHE A 223 0.11 4.65 -5.39
N ALA A 224 0.58 3.48 -5.01
CA ALA A 224 0.01 2.68 -3.94
C ALA A 224 0.18 3.37 -2.58
N ALA A 225 -0.85 3.33 -1.72
CA ALA A 225 -0.75 3.89 -0.37
C ALA A 225 0.25 3.16 0.53
N GLY A 226 0.52 1.88 0.26
CA GLY A 226 1.32 0.99 1.11
C GLY A 226 0.47 -0.08 1.78
N ASN A 227 1.13 -1.13 2.26
CA ASN A 227 0.50 -2.32 2.85
C ASN A 227 0.83 -2.47 4.36
N SER A 228 1.01 -1.35 5.07
CA SER A 228 1.39 -1.29 6.48
C SER A 228 0.31 -0.60 7.33
N GLY A 229 -0.96 -0.91 7.07
CA GLY A 229 -2.10 -0.34 7.78
C GLY A 229 -2.21 -0.72 9.26
N ASP A 230 -1.57 -1.80 9.67
CA ASP A 230 -1.39 -2.23 11.07
C ASP A 230 -0.55 -1.24 11.89
N MET A 231 0.28 -0.44 11.20
CA MET A 231 1.08 0.62 11.80
C MET A 231 0.26 1.87 12.15
N GLY A 232 -0.98 1.99 11.68
CA GLY A 232 -1.85 3.15 11.93
C GLY A 232 -1.42 4.44 11.21
N PRO A 233 -1.96 5.61 11.62
CA PRO A 233 -1.76 6.89 10.91
C PRO A 233 -0.29 7.32 10.77
N PHE A 234 -0.01 8.17 9.77
CA PHE A 234 1.33 8.69 9.44
C PHE A 234 2.29 7.65 8.87
N TYR A 235 1.76 6.65 8.17
CA TYR A 235 2.51 5.51 7.65
C TYR A 235 2.25 5.27 6.15
N THR A 236 2.20 6.38 5.41
CA THR A 236 2.01 6.40 3.96
C THR A 236 3.29 6.05 3.20
N SER A 237 3.10 5.43 2.03
CA SER A 237 4.17 5.21 1.06
C SER A 237 4.71 6.52 0.49
N SER A 238 6.03 6.67 0.49
CA SER A 238 6.78 7.87 0.11
C SER A 238 6.53 8.34 -1.32
N GLY A 239 6.48 7.43 -2.31
CA GLY A 239 6.28 7.80 -3.72
C GLY A 239 4.97 8.55 -3.95
N GLY A 240 3.90 8.16 -3.24
CA GLY A 240 2.59 8.80 -3.36
C GLY A 240 2.48 10.16 -2.67
N ASN A 241 3.45 10.57 -1.86
CA ASN A 241 3.31 11.74 -0.99
C ASN A 241 3.58 13.08 -1.68
N GLY A 242 3.82 13.10 -2.99
CA GLY A 242 3.86 14.33 -3.79
C GLY A 242 2.61 15.21 -3.60
N PHE A 243 2.74 16.51 -3.85
CA PHE A 243 1.66 17.49 -3.62
C PHE A 243 0.46 17.27 -4.52
N GLU A 244 0.70 16.86 -5.76
CA GLU A 244 -0.36 16.65 -6.75
C GLU A 244 -0.53 15.17 -7.12
N SER A 245 0.41 14.28 -6.81
CA SER A 245 0.30 12.85 -7.11
C SER A 245 -0.93 12.24 -6.44
N THR A 246 -1.50 11.21 -7.04
CA THR A 246 -2.69 10.54 -6.51
C THR A 246 -2.29 9.24 -5.80
N THR A 247 -2.64 9.11 -4.52
CA THR A 247 -2.34 7.91 -3.73
C THR A 247 -3.60 7.09 -3.53
N VAL A 248 -3.48 5.76 -3.71
CA VAL A 248 -4.62 4.86 -3.79
C VAL A 248 -4.64 3.84 -2.64
N GLY A 249 -5.71 3.87 -1.84
CA GLY A 249 -6.01 2.87 -0.82
C GLY A 249 -6.71 1.63 -1.39
N SER A 250 -6.73 0.54 -0.62
CA SER A 250 -7.26 -0.76 -1.09
C SER A 250 -8.58 -1.12 -0.42
N VAL A 251 -9.57 -1.50 -1.23
CA VAL A 251 -10.87 -2.05 -0.83
C VAL A 251 -10.94 -3.52 -1.23
N GLN A 252 -11.54 -4.34 -0.38
CA GLN A 252 -11.78 -5.76 -0.65
C GLN A 252 -12.78 -5.92 -1.80
N ALA A 253 -12.51 -6.86 -2.72
CA ALA A 253 -13.54 -7.29 -3.66
C ALA A 253 -14.73 -7.90 -2.90
N SER A 254 -15.94 -7.67 -3.42
CA SER A 254 -17.19 -8.23 -2.87
C SER A 254 -17.45 -9.68 -3.31
N ASP A 255 -16.58 -10.25 -4.14
CA ASP A 255 -16.62 -11.67 -4.53
C ASP A 255 -15.33 -12.39 -4.14
N TRP A 256 -15.45 -13.69 -3.90
CA TRP A 256 -14.33 -14.61 -3.96
C TRP A 256 -14.16 -15.19 -5.36
N VAL A 257 -12.92 -15.59 -5.65
CA VAL A 257 -12.57 -16.42 -6.81
C VAL A 257 -12.70 -17.88 -6.41
N ALA A 258 -13.63 -18.59 -7.05
CA ALA A 258 -13.94 -19.98 -6.79
C ALA A 258 -13.94 -20.80 -8.08
N TYR A 259 -14.15 -22.11 -7.95
CA TYR A 259 -14.22 -23.05 -9.06
C TYR A 259 -15.38 -24.01 -8.86
N SER A 260 -15.71 -24.77 -9.89
CA SER A 260 -16.79 -25.75 -9.85
C SER A 260 -16.28 -27.15 -10.19
N VAL A 261 -16.97 -28.18 -9.74
CA VAL A 261 -16.71 -29.55 -10.17
C VAL A 261 -18.03 -30.29 -10.31
N ILE A 262 -18.14 -31.18 -11.29
CA ILE A 262 -19.30 -32.05 -11.42
C ILE A 262 -19.05 -33.32 -10.60
N ALA A 263 -19.87 -33.54 -9.59
CA ALA A 263 -19.89 -34.76 -8.78
C ALA A 263 -20.94 -35.73 -9.35
N THR A 264 -20.53 -36.94 -9.70
CA THR A 264 -21.40 -38.00 -10.22
C THR A 264 -21.43 -39.17 -9.24
N SER A 265 -22.63 -39.54 -8.80
CA SER A 265 -22.90 -40.71 -7.96
C SER A 265 -23.11 -41.96 -8.80
N SER A 266 -22.66 -43.12 -8.31
CA SER A 266 -22.97 -44.42 -8.93
C SER A 266 -24.46 -44.78 -8.89
N GLY A 267 -25.26 -44.04 -8.10
CA GLY A 267 -26.74 -44.06 -8.12
C GLY A 267 -27.37 -43.35 -9.32
N GLY A 268 -26.59 -42.63 -10.13
CA GLY A 268 -27.04 -41.91 -11.33
C GLY A 268 -27.44 -40.44 -11.10
N GLU A 269 -27.21 -39.91 -9.89
CA GLU A 269 -27.37 -38.50 -9.59
C GLU A 269 -26.09 -37.71 -9.94
N GLU A 270 -26.26 -36.48 -10.42
CA GLU A 270 -25.18 -35.53 -10.66
C GLU A 270 -25.45 -34.24 -9.90
N ARG A 271 -24.38 -33.61 -9.40
CA ARG A 271 -24.43 -32.34 -8.69
C ARG A 271 -23.22 -31.50 -9.05
N GLU A 272 -23.44 -30.25 -9.42
CA GLU A 272 -22.38 -29.25 -9.50
C GLU A 272 -22.04 -28.78 -8.08
N ILE A 273 -20.76 -28.88 -7.72
CA ILE A 273 -20.25 -28.45 -6.42
C ILE A 273 -19.29 -27.29 -6.66
N VAL A 274 -19.61 -26.15 -6.07
CA VAL A 274 -18.72 -24.99 -6.06
C VAL A 274 -17.76 -25.12 -4.89
N TYR A 275 -16.51 -24.72 -5.08
CA TYR A 275 -15.50 -24.78 -4.03
C TYR A 275 -14.57 -23.56 -4.05
N LEU A 276 -14.18 -23.13 -2.84
CA LEU A 276 -13.20 -22.05 -2.62
C LEU A 276 -11.90 -22.65 -2.09
N SER A 277 -10.86 -22.69 -2.94
CA SER A 277 -9.54 -23.17 -2.54
C SER A 277 -8.78 -22.16 -1.69
N ASP A 278 -8.00 -22.68 -0.74
CA ASP A 278 -7.03 -21.95 0.09
C ASP A 278 -6.07 -21.04 -0.70
N ARG A 279 -5.68 -21.50 -1.90
CA ARG A 279 -4.75 -20.80 -2.81
C ARG A 279 -5.45 -20.08 -3.95
N PHE A 280 -6.79 -20.10 -3.99
CA PHE A 280 -7.58 -19.65 -5.13
C PHE A 280 -7.22 -20.37 -6.44
N LEU A 281 -6.71 -21.61 -6.35
CA LEU A 281 -6.36 -22.45 -7.48
C LEU A 281 -7.35 -23.61 -7.62
N PRO A 282 -7.66 -24.07 -8.83
CA PRO A 282 -8.31 -25.37 -8.96
C PRO A 282 -7.36 -26.45 -8.43
N PHE A 283 -7.90 -27.59 -8.02
CA PHE A 283 -7.03 -28.72 -7.66
C PHE A 283 -6.16 -29.12 -8.86
N ASN A 284 -4.93 -29.56 -8.59
CA ASN A 284 -4.04 -30.13 -9.62
C ASN A 284 -4.43 -31.59 -9.94
N LEU A 285 -5.69 -31.76 -10.31
CA LEU A 285 -6.33 -33.01 -10.72
C LEU A 285 -6.90 -32.80 -12.13
N ASN A 286 -6.97 -33.88 -12.91
CA ASN A 286 -7.48 -33.83 -14.28
C ASN A 286 -8.30 -35.08 -14.59
N GLY A 287 -9.45 -34.87 -15.21
CA GLY A 287 -10.44 -35.90 -15.47
C GLY A 287 -11.11 -36.38 -14.18
N THR A 288 -11.47 -37.66 -14.17
CA THR A 288 -12.27 -38.25 -13.09
C THR A 288 -11.41 -38.63 -11.88
N SER A 289 -11.70 -38.02 -10.73
CA SER A 289 -11.07 -38.34 -9.43
C SER A 289 -12.12 -38.86 -8.43
N PRO A 290 -11.84 -39.91 -7.65
CA PRO A 290 -12.80 -40.42 -6.66
C PRO A 290 -12.91 -39.52 -5.42
N ALA A 291 -14.10 -39.45 -4.85
CA ALA A 291 -14.30 -38.93 -3.50
C ALA A 291 -13.88 -39.98 -2.46
N SER A 292 -13.11 -39.58 -1.45
CA SER A 292 -12.75 -40.42 -0.31
C SER A 292 -13.57 -39.99 0.91
N ILE A 293 -14.56 -40.83 1.28
CA ILE A 293 -15.51 -40.57 2.37
C ILE A 293 -15.44 -41.74 3.35
N GLN A 294 -14.99 -41.49 4.58
CA GLN A 294 -14.89 -42.51 5.62
C GLN A 294 -16.30 -42.89 6.16
N THR A 295 -16.49 -44.14 6.57
CA THR A 295 -17.78 -44.57 7.13
C THR A 295 -18.05 -43.89 8.47
N GLY A 296 -19.21 -43.24 8.63
CA GLY A 296 -19.51 -42.41 9.80
C GLY A 296 -18.80 -41.06 9.79
N ALA A 297 -18.19 -40.65 8.67
CA ALA A 297 -17.43 -39.40 8.55
C ALA A 297 -18.25 -38.13 8.79
N ARG A 298 -19.58 -38.20 8.69
CA ARG A 298 -20.47 -37.08 9.02
C ARG A 298 -20.26 -36.56 10.45
N ASP A 299 -19.83 -37.43 11.36
CA ASP A 299 -19.51 -37.11 12.75
C ASP A 299 -17.98 -37.04 13.03
N LEU A 300 -17.13 -37.19 12.00
CA LEU A 300 -15.66 -37.16 12.13
C LEU A 300 -15.10 -35.89 11.50
N ASP A 301 -14.82 -34.88 12.32
CA ASP A 301 -14.20 -33.64 11.83
C ASP A 301 -12.68 -33.74 11.67
N ALA A 302 -12.08 -32.69 11.13
CA ALA A 302 -10.63 -32.62 10.94
C ALA A 302 -9.81 -32.51 12.23
N CYS A 303 -10.44 -32.44 13.41
CA CYS A 303 -9.73 -32.51 14.69
C CYS A 303 -9.38 -33.94 15.09
N ASN A 304 -9.87 -34.94 14.35
CA ASN A 304 -9.71 -36.35 14.70
C ASN A 304 -8.42 -36.97 14.12
N TRP A 305 -7.61 -37.62 14.98
CA TRP A 305 -6.39 -38.33 14.56
C TRP A 305 -6.62 -39.68 13.89
N ASP A 306 -7.82 -40.27 14.02
CA ASP A 306 -8.15 -41.60 13.52
C ASP A 306 -8.63 -41.61 12.05
N LEU A 307 -8.53 -40.48 11.34
CA LEU A 307 -8.86 -40.40 9.91
C LEU A 307 -8.03 -41.37 9.09
N GLU A 308 -8.67 -42.09 8.16
CA GLU A 308 -7.98 -42.99 7.24
C GLU A 308 -7.22 -42.21 6.15
N SER A 309 -6.21 -42.84 5.55
CA SER A 309 -5.49 -42.23 4.42
C SER A 309 -6.28 -42.35 3.13
N ALA A 310 -6.28 -41.28 2.34
CA ALA A 310 -6.84 -41.23 0.99
C ALA A 310 -5.72 -41.33 -0.06
N ALA A 311 -6.07 -41.75 -1.27
CA ALA A 311 -5.12 -41.82 -2.37
C ALA A 311 -4.76 -40.40 -2.87
N ASP A 312 -3.55 -40.23 -3.40
CA ASP A 312 -3.04 -38.93 -3.89
C ASP A 312 -3.92 -38.32 -5.01
N ASP A 313 -4.62 -39.15 -5.80
CA ASP A 313 -5.50 -38.79 -6.90
C ASP A 313 -6.99 -38.68 -6.50
N SER A 314 -7.29 -38.83 -5.22
CA SER A 314 -8.62 -38.70 -4.64
C SER A 314 -8.80 -37.38 -3.89
N VAL A 315 -10.06 -37.01 -3.64
CA VAL A 315 -10.42 -35.85 -2.81
C VAL A 315 -11.09 -36.33 -1.53
N MET A 316 -10.44 -36.11 -0.39
CA MET A 316 -10.99 -36.45 0.91
C MET A 316 -12.10 -35.46 1.30
N ILE A 317 -13.27 -35.98 1.69
CA ILE A 317 -14.39 -35.15 2.15
C ILE A 317 -14.47 -35.23 3.67
N ILE A 318 -14.40 -34.09 4.33
CA ILE A 318 -14.38 -34.04 5.79
C ILE A 318 -15.12 -32.80 6.32
N PRO A 319 -15.93 -32.92 7.38
CA PRO A 319 -16.48 -31.77 8.09
C PRO A 319 -15.39 -30.88 8.68
N PHE A 320 -15.68 -29.59 8.69
CA PHE A 320 -14.90 -28.60 9.40
C PHE A 320 -14.95 -28.83 10.92
N GLY A 321 -13.79 -28.78 11.60
CA GLY A 321 -13.68 -28.96 13.05
C GLY A 321 -13.62 -27.65 13.83
N ASP A 322 -13.95 -27.71 15.12
CA ASP A 322 -13.94 -26.53 16.02
C ASP A 322 -12.54 -26.23 16.62
N CYS A 323 -11.56 -27.08 16.36
CA CYS A 323 -10.19 -26.88 16.80
C CYS A 323 -9.41 -25.94 15.87
N GLY A 324 -8.32 -25.36 16.41
CA GLY A 324 -7.46 -24.45 15.66
C GLY A 324 -6.88 -25.09 14.39
N TRP A 325 -6.65 -24.26 13.37
CA TRP A 325 -6.18 -24.65 12.04
C TRP A 325 -4.93 -25.53 12.05
N GLN A 326 -3.97 -25.21 12.92
CA GLN A 326 -2.75 -26.00 13.04
C GLN A 326 -3.03 -27.45 13.44
N LEU A 327 -4.06 -27.67 14.26
CA LEU A 327 -4.45 -29.01 14.67
C LEU A 327 -5.10 -29.76 13.51
N GLN A 328 -6.05 -29.12 12.82
CA GLN A 328 -6.73 -29.68 11.65
C GLN A 328 -5.76 -30.04 10.52
N ASP A 329 -4.72 -29.24 10.28
CA ASP A 329 -3.70 -29.56 9.29
C ASP A 329 -2.82 -30.72 9.76
N SER A 330 -2.40 -30.72 11.03
CA SER A 330 -1.52 -31.76 11.57
C SER A 330 -2.13 -33.17 11.52
N THR A 331 -3.46 -33.29 11.58
CA THR A 331 -4.15 -34.59 11.47
C THR A 331 -4.17 -35.12 10.03
N LEU A 332 -4.06 -34.23 9.03
CA LEU A 332 -4.13 -34.55 7.60
C LEU A 332 -2.76 -34.74 6.93
N ILE A 333 -1.68 -34.24 7.54
CA ILE A 333 -0.32 -34.41 7.01
C ILE A 333 -0.03 -35.90 6.77
N GLY A 334 0.32 -36.22 5.53
CA GLY A 334 0.65 -37.58 5.10
C GLY A 334 -0.55 -38.51 4.90
N LYS A 335 -1.79 -38.02 5.10
CA LYS A 335 -3.02 -38.80 4.88
C LYS A 335 -3.68 -38.53 3.54
N THR A 336 -3.52 -37.33 2.99
CA THR A 336 -4.13 -36.92 1.71
C THR A 336 -3.36 -35.74 1.11
N ARG A 337 -3.59 -35.46 -0.17
CA ARG A 337 -3.12 -34.26 -0.87
C ARG A 337 -4.20 -33.26 -1.23
N ASN A 338 -5.46 -33.70 -1.30
CA ASN A 338 -6.60 -32.87 -1.69
C ASN A 338 -7.75 -33.09 -0.72
N VAL A 339 -8.34 -32.00 -0.25
CA VAL A 339 -9.41 -32.03 0.76
C VAL A 339 -10.53 -31.06 0.41
N PHE A 340 -11.76 -31.54 0.42
CA PHE A 340 -12.94 -30.69 0.56
C PHE A 340 -13.39 -30.67 2.01
N TYR A 341 -13.33 -29.47 2.58
CA TYR A 341 -13.92 -29.12 3.86
C TYR A 341 -15.39 -28.81 3.70
N VAL A 342 -16.23 -29.56 4.38
CA VAL A 342 -17.67 -29.27 4.46
C VAL A 342 -17.90 -28.25 5.56
N HIS A 343 -18.40 -27.06 5.19
CA HIS A 343 -18.76 -26.04 6.16
C HIS A 343 -19.91 -26.48 7.06
N THR A 344 -20.00 -25.92 8.26
CA THR A 344 -21.16 -25.97 9.15
C THR A 344 -22.46 -25.50 8.47
N GLU A 345 -23.59 -26.13 8.83
CA GLU A 345 -24.92 -25.77 8.36
C GLU A 345 -25.23 -24.27 8.57
N GLY A 346 -25.72 -23.61 7.51
CA GLY A 346 -26.11 -22.20 7.53
C GLY A 346 -24.95 -21.19 7.53
N ALA A 347 -23.70 -21.65 7.42
CA ALA A 347 -22.55 -20.76 7.23
C ALA A 347 -22.36 -20.39 5.76
N ASP A 348 -21.70 -19.25 5.55
CA ASP A 348 -21.39 -18.67 4.25
C ASP A 348 -19.95 -18.97 3.81
N TRP A 349 -19.56 -18.48 2.62
CA TRP A 349 -18.21 -18.64 2.07
C TRP A 349 -17.13 -17.93 2.88
N GLU A 350 -16.20 -18.73 3.42
CA GLU A 350 -14.98 -18.26 4.06
C GLU A 350 -13.73 -18.87 3.41
N ARG A 351 -12.66 -18.09 3.30
CA ARG A 351 -11.38 -18.58 2.80
C ARG A 351 -10.72 -19.46 3.87
N VAL A 352 -10.20 -20.60 3.44
CA VAL A 352 -9.35 -21.47 4.26
C VAL A 352 -7.88 -21.03 4.12
N ASP A 353 -7.11 -20.90 5.21
CA ASP A 353 -5.69 -20.47 5.14
C ASP A 353 -4.73 -21.65 5.44
N ARG A 354 -3.97 -22.16 4.46
CA ARG A 354 -3.23 -23.45 4.59
C ARG A 354 -1.94 -23.60 3.77
N ALA A 355 -1.05 -24.46 4.28
CA ALA A 355 0.24 -24.77 3.67
C ALA A 355 0.30 -26.14 2.95
N GLN A 356 -0.25 -27.23 3.50
CA GLN A 356 -0.42 -28.57 2.88
C GLN A 356 -1.33 -29.45 3.78
N PRO A 357 -2.24 -30.30 3.26
CA PRO A 357 -2.61 -30.55 1.84
C PRO A 357 -3.30 -29.35 1.18
N ILE A 358 -3.53 -29.41 -0.14
CA ILE A 358 -4.38 -28.41 -0.82
C ILE A 358 -5.81 -28.62 -0.32
N ALA A 359 -6.43 -27.54 0.15
CA ALA A 359 -7.77 -27.61 0.71
C ALA A 359 -8.70 -26.64 -0.01
N ALA A 360 -9.95 -27.04 -0.12
CA ALA A 360 -11.02 -26.14 -0.51
C ALA A 360 -12.24 -26.30 0.39
N LEU A 361 -12.94 -25.21 0.60
CA LEU A 361 -14.22 -25.18 1.30
C LEU A 361 -15.35 -25.47 0.31
N ILE A 362 -16.31 -26.28 0.72
CA ILE A 362 -17.62 -26.47 0.08
C ILE A 362 -18.72 -26.19 1.09
N LEU A 363 -19.89 -25.75 0.62
CA LEU A 363 -21.03 -25.47 1.50
C LEU A 363 -21.64 -26.75 2.07
N TYR A 364 -22.33 -26.59 3.20
CA TYR A 364 -22.95 -27.70 3.93
C TYR A 364 -23.85 -28.56 3.05
N ASP A 365 -24.73 -27.95 2.24
CA ASP A 365 -25.71 -28.68 1.41
C ASP A 365 -25.06 -29.61 0.37
N ASP A 366 -23.88 -29.25 -0.13
CA ASP A 366 -23.12 -30.07 -1.06
C ASP A 366 -22.39 -31.20 -0.32
N GLY A 367 -21.79 -30.89 0.83
CA GLY A 367 -21.18 -31.91 1.70
C GLY A 367 -22.18 -32.92 2.26
N ASP A 368 -23.35 -32.45 2.70
CA ASP A 368 -24.46 -33.29 3.19
C ASP A 368 -24.91 -34.30 2.13
N TRP A 369 -24.98 -33.86 0.87
CA TRP A 369 -25.29 -34.75 -0.24
C TRP A 369 -24.19 -35.76 -0.50
N LEU A 370 -22.92 -35.36 -0.47
CA LEU A 370 -21.79 -36.30 -0.61
C LEU A 370 -21.84 -37.39 0.47
N PHE A 371 -22.05 -37.02 1.73
CA PHE A 371 -22.21 -37.98 2.82
C PHE A 371 -23.44 -38.88 2.62
N THR A 372 -24.56 -38.32 2.17
CA THR A 372 -25.80 -39.08 1.90
C THR A 372 -25.60 -40.13 0.80
N GLN A 373 -24.86 -39.81 -0.27
CA GLN A 373 -24.55 -40.79 -1.32
C GLN A 373 -23.73 -41.96 -0.75
N ALA A 374 -22.67 -41.65 0.02
CA ALA A 374 -21.85 -42.67 0.66
C ALA A 374 -22.64 -43.55 1.65
N GLU A 375 -23.53 -42.95 2.46
CA GLU A 375 -24.41 -43.67 3.41
C GLU A 375 -25.39 -44.62 2.71
N ASN A 376 -25.83 -44.28 1.50
CA ASN A 376 -26.66 -45.14 0.66
C ASN A 376 -25.86 -46.22 -0.10
N GLY A 377 -24.54 -46.28 0.08
CA GLY A 377 -23.65 -47.23 -0.58
C GLY A 377 -23.33 -46.87 -2.03
N HIS A 378 -23.44 -45.59 -2.39
CA HIS A 378 -23.03 -45.07 -3.69
C HIS A 378 -21.62 -44.48 -3.61
N ASP A 379 -20.82 -44.77 -4.63
CA ASP A 379 -19.51 -44.15 -4.83
C ASP A 379 -19.72 -42.82 -5.55
N VAL A 380 -18.91 -41.82 -5.21
CA VAL A 380 -18.92 -40.50 -5.89
C VAL A 380 -17.59 -40.25 -6.58
N THR A 381 -17.67 -39.69 -7.78
CA THR A 381 -16.51 -39.22 -8.55
C THR A 381 -16.68 -37.76 -8.92
N PHE A 382 -15.58 -37.05 -9.04
CA PHE A 382 -15.48 -35.66 -9.44
C PHE A 382 -14.84 -35.56 -10.82
N GLU A 383 -15.43 -34.79 -11.72
CA GLU A 383 -14.83 -34.50 -13.03
C GLU A 383 -14.13 -33.14 -13.00
N PHE A 384 -12.80 -33.17 -12.87
CA PHE A 384 -11.96 -31.97 -12.92
C PHE A 384 -11.58 -31.65 -14.36
N ILE A 385 -11.99 -30.49 -14.83
CA ILE A 385 -11.66 -30.01 -16.17
C ILE A 385 -10.34 -29.24 -16.09
N GLN A 386 -9.33 -29.69 -16.85
CA GLN A 386 -8.13 -28.91 -17.07
C GLN A 386 -8.52 -27.58 -17.71
N ASP A 387 -8.09 -26.47 -17.11
CA ASP A 387 -8.45 -25.09 -17.47
C ASP A 387 -9.88 -24.68 -17.08
N ASP A 388 -10.42 -25.25 -15.99
CA ASP A 388 -11.71 -24.81 -15.47
C ASP A 388 -11.71 -23.32 -15.09
N LYS A 389 -12.85 -22.67 -15.32
CA LYS A 389 -12.96 -21.23 -15.25
C LYS A 389 -13.15 -20.78 -13.81
N ALA A 390 -12.37 -19.80 -13.41
CA ALA A 390 -12.63 -19.04 -12.19
C ALA A 390 -14.04 -18.45 -12.26
N ILE A 391 -14.86 -18.71 -11.25
CA ILE A 391 -16.18 -18.11 -11.07
C ILE A 391 -16.17 -17.15 -9.88
N ALA A 392 -17.03 -16.15 -9.94
CA ALA A 392 -17.25 -15.22 -8.84
C ALA A 392 -18.38 -15.74 -7.94
N ILE A 393 -18.11 -15.86 -6.65
CA ILE A 393 -19.11 -16.17 -5.64
C ILE A 393 -19.19 -15.04 -4.61
N PRO A 394 -20.37 -14.71 -4.07
CA PRO A 394 -20.51 -13.61 -3.13
C PRO A 394 -19.65 -13.81 -1.89
N ARG A 395 -19.00 -12.74 -1.46
CA ARG A 395 -18.32 -12.66 -0.18
C ARG A 395 -19.25 -12.01 0.83
N THR A 396 -19.85 -12.81 1.70
CA THR A 396 -20.78 -12.30 2.72
C THR A 396 -20.05 -12.08 4.05
N GLY A 397 -20.75 -11.47 5.02
CA GLY A 397 -20.22 -11.23 6.36
C GLY A 397 -19.23 -10.07 6.44
N PHE A 398 -18.11 -10.28 7.14
CA PHE A 398 -17.18 -9.22 7.54
C PHE A 398 -16.32 -8.66 6.41
N ALA A 399 -16.50 -9.04 5.16
CA ALA A 399 -15.55 -8.73 4.10
C ALA A 399 -16.15 -8.25 2.76
N ASP A 400 -17.42 -7.89 2.75
CA ASP A 400 -18.16 -7.33 1.60
C ASP A 400 -17.79 -5.85 1.35
N GLY A 401 -16.88 -5.58 0.40
CA GLY A 401 -16.59 -4.22 -0.08
C GLY A 401 -15.99 -3.27 0.98
N ARG A 402 -15.37 -3.81 2.03
CA ARG A 402 -14.77 -3.05 3.14
C ARG A 402 -13.33 -2.66 2.83
N ILE A 403 -12.84 -1.61 3.49
CA ILE A 403 -11.42 -1.22 3.37
C ILE A 403 -10.52 -2.39 3.79
N ASN A 404 -9.37 -2.60 3.14
CA ASN A 404 -8.40 -3.62 3.56
C ASN A 404 -7.65 -3.16 4.82
N ASP A 405 -7.45 -4.07 5.79
CA ASP A 405 -6.70 -3.78 7.02
C ASP A 405 -5.25 -3.37 6.72
N PHE A 406 -4.62 -4.09 5.78
CA PHE A 406 -3.25 -3.80 5.35
C PHE A 406 -3.12 -2.43 4.67
N SER A 407 -4.20 -1.81 4.17
CA SER A 407 -4.09 -0.52 3.48
C SER A 407 -3.51 0.53 4.43
N SER A 408 -2.33 1.05 4.08
CA SER A 408 -1.62 2.07 4.85
C SER A 408 -2.47 3.30 5.10
N GLU A 409 -2.26 3.91 6.28
CA GLU A 409 -2.98 5.09 6.71
C GLU A 409 -2.08 6.32 6.62
N GLY A 410 -2.62 7.39 6.05
CA GLY A 410 -2.00 8.70 6.18
C GLY A 410 -2.32 9.36 7.52
N PRO A 411 -2.10 10.67 7.62
CA PRO A 411 -1.64 11.57 6.54
C PRO A 411 -0.16 11.38 6.18
N THR A 412 0.36 12.22 5.30
CA THR A 412 1.80 12.43 5.17
C THR A 412 2.38 13.00 6.47
N LEU A 413 3.71 12.96 6.64
CA LEU A 413 4.37 13.52 7.84
C LEU A 413 4.17 15.04 7.98
N ASP A 414 3.97 15.77 6.89
CA ASP A 414 3.60 17.19 6.89
C ASP A 414 2.08 17.44 7.01
N GLY A 415 1.29 16.40 7.27
CA GLY A 415 -0.14 16.49 7.62
C GLY A 415 -1.10 16.60 6.43
N ARG A 416 -0.67 16.31 5.21
CA ARG A 416 -1.54 16.28 4.02
C ARG A 416 -2.28 14.95 3.92
N MET A 417 -3.56 15.01 3.54
CA MET A 417 -4.41 13.83 3.43
C MET A 417 -3.93 12.91 2.32
N LYS A 418 -3.64 11.66 2.72
CA LYS A 418 -3.32 10.51 1.88
C LYS A 418 -3.89 9.23 2.57
N PRO A 419 -4.26 8.18 1.84
CA PRO A 419 -4.57 8.21 0.41
C PRO A 419 -5.73 9.16 0.11
N GLU A 420 -5.88 9.62 -1.13
CA GLU A 420 -7.00 10.49 -1.48
C GLU A 420 -8.24 9.73 -1.95
N ILE A 421 -8.06 8.51 -2.46
CA ILE A 421 -9.12 7.66 -2.99
C ILE A 421 -8.77 6.20 -2.77
N SER A 422 -9.78 5.32 -2.80
CA SER A 422 -9.56 3.88 -2.78
C SER A 422 -10.20 3.17 -3.97
N ALA A 423 -9.67 2.01 -4.32
CA ALA A 423 -10.17 1.14 -5.38
C ALA A 423 -10.12 -0.34 -4.97
N PRO A 424 -10.75 -1.24 -5.75
CA PRO A 424 -10.63 -2.67 -5.52
C PRO A 424 -9.16 -3.11 -5.59
N GLY A 425 -8.65 -3.70 -4.50
CA GLY A 425 -7.25 -4.15 -4.39
C GLY A 425 -7.06 -5.38 -3.51
N GLY A 426 -8.10 -5.88 -2.83
CA GLY A 426 -8.06 -7.14 -2.10
C GLY A 426 -8.66 -8.29 -2.92
N TYR A 427 -7.89 -9.37 -3.07
CA TYR A 427 -8.27 -10.63 -3.75
C TYR A 427 -8.65 -10.45 -5.23
N ILE A 428 -7.82 -9.70 -5.97
CA ILE A 428 -8.06 -9.38 -7.37
C ILE A 428 -7.48 -10.47 -8.27
N LEU A 429 -8.32 -11.11 -9.08
CA LEU A 429 -7.89 -11.94 -10.19
C LEU A 429 -7.37 -11.06 -11.33
N SER A 430 -6.14 -11.31 -11.78
CA SER A 430 -5.55 -10.65 -12.95
C SER A 430 -4.51 -11.57 -13.60
N THR A 431 -3.92 -11.09 -14.68
CA THR A 431 -2.86 -11.77 -15.43
C THR A 431 -1.63 -12.05 -14.58
N TRP A 432 -0.86 -13.04 -14.96
CA TRP A 432 0.41 -13.45 -14.38
C TRP A 432 1.30 -13.97 -15.53
N PRO A 433 2.63 -14.07 -15.41
CA PRO A 433 3.46 -14.58 -16.49
C PRO A 433 2.99 -15.95 -16.98
N VAL A 434 2.98 -16.14 -18.30
CA VAL A 434 2.49 -17.36 -18.96
C VAL A 434 3.29 -18.58 -18.51
N SER A 435 4.60 -18.39 -18.30
CA SER A 435 5.52 -19.40 -17.78
C SER A 435 5.22 -19.83 -16.34
N GLN A 436 4.41 -19.05 -15.62
CA GLN A 436 4.08 -19.27 -14.20
C GLN A 436 2.59 -19.57 -13.96
N GLY A 437 1.75 -19.62 -15.00
CA GLY A 437 0.34 -19.99 -14.87
C GLY A 437 -0.64 -19.11 -15.62
N SER A 438 -0.22 -17.94 -16.13
CA SER A 438 -1.06 -16.93 -16.84
C SER A 438 -2.00 -16.09 -15.98
N TRP A 439 -2.52 -16.58 -14.86
CA TRP A 439 -3.44 -15.81 -14.01
C TRP A 439 -2.99 -15.88 -12.56
N ALA A 440 -3.45 -14.98 -11.69
CA ALA A 440 -3.22 -15.06 -10.25
C ALA A 440 -4.25 -14.23 -9.47
N VAL A 441 -4.57 -14.66 -8.25
CA VAL A 441 -5.29 -13.83 -7.28
C VAL A 441 -4.28 -13.17 -6.36
N TYR A 442 -4.31 -11.83 -6.31
CA TYR A 442 -3.37 -11.07 -5.49
C TYR A 442 -4.03 -9.91 -4.75
N SER A 443 -3.42 -9.49 -3.64
CA SER A 443 -3.95 -8.48 -2.73
C SER A 443 -2.89 -7.43 -2.43
N GLY A 444 -3.27 -6.17 -2.52
CA GLY A 444 -2.41 -5.05 -2.17
C GLY A 444 -2.97 -3.71 -2.65
N THR A 445 -2.50 -2.62 -2.07
CA THR A 445 -2.68 -1.28 -2.66
C THR A 445 -2.05 -1.20 -4.07
N SER A 446 -1.08 -2.08 -4.34
CA SER A 446 -0.54 -2.36 -5.67
C SER A 446 -1.58 -2.80 -6.72
N MET A 447 -2.68 -3.44 -6.32
CA MET A 447 -3.76 -3.85 -7.23
C MET A 447 -4.80 -2.74 -7.38
N ALA A 448 -5.02 -1.94 -6.34
CA ALA A 448 -5.93 -0.79 -6.39
C ALA A 448 -5.40 0.34 -7.28
N THR A 449 -4.10 0.56 -7.30
CA THR A 449 -3.43 1.63 -8.09
C THR A 449 -3.68 1.53 -9.60
N PRO A 450 -3.40 0.39 -10.29
CA PRO A 450 -3.68 0.23 -11.71
C PRO A 450 -5.18 0.28 -12.03
N TYR A 451 -6.05 -0.03 -11.07
CA TYR A 451 -7.48 0.12 -11.23
C TYR A 451 -7.84 1.61 -11.45
N ILE A 452 -7.31 2.51 -10.62
CA ILE A 452 -7.46 3.96 -10.81
C ILE A 452 -6.76 4.41 -12.10
N ALA A 453 -5.62 3.80 -12.47
CA ALA A 453 -4.95 4.11 -13.72
C ALA A 453 -5.85 3.84 -14.93
N GLY A 454 -6.56 2.72 -14.92
CA GLY A 454 -7.57 2.41 -15.93
C GLY A 454 -8.75 3.39 -15.91
N VAL A 455 -9.27 3.81 -14.74
CA VAL A 455 -10.31 4.85 -14.68
C VAL A 455 -9.80 6.18 -15.25
N GLY A 456 -8.54 6.52 -14.97
CA GLY A 456 -7.85 7.65 -15.59
C GLY A 456 -7.79 7.54 -17.10
N ALA A 457 -7.51 6.35 -17.63
CA ALA A 457 -7.52 6.10 -19.07
C ALA A 457 -8.92 6.19 -19.69
N LEU A 458 -9.97 5.74 -19.02
CA LEU A 458 -11.35 5.99 -19.46
C LEU A 458 -11.65 7.51 -19.51
N PHE A 459 -11.19 8.25 -18.50
CA PHE A 459 -11.36 9.70 -18.43
C PHE A 459 -10.62 10.46 -19.54
N PHE A 460 -9.35 10.15 -19.79
CA PHE A 460 -8.56 10.78 -20.85
C PHE A 460 -9.02 10.34 -22.25
N GLY A 461 -9.33 9.05 -22.45
CA GLY A 461 -9.77 8.53 -23.74
C GLY A 461 -11.07 9.17 -24.21
N SER A 462 -12.01 9.43 -23.29
CA SER A 462 -13.24 10.18 -23.59
C SER A 462 -13.03 11.67 -23.92
N ARG A 463 -11.80 12.18 -23.78
CA ARG A 463 -11.44 13.60 -23.94
C ARG A 463 -10.30 13.84 -24.93
N GLY A 464 -9.91 12.82 -25.70
CA GLY A 464 -8.84 12.92 -26.71
C GLY A 464 -7.43 12.86 -26.15
N GLY A 465 -7.24 12.30 -24.96
CA GLY A 465 -5.95 12.13 -24.30
C GLY A 465 -5.42 13.38 -23.59
N ARG A 466 -4.27 13.23 -22.92
CA ARG A 466 -3.55 14.31 -22.24
C ARG A 466 -3.23 15.46 -23.18
N ALA A 467 -2.86 15.17 -24.43
CA ALA A 467 -2.52 16.19 -25.42
C ALA A 467 -3.68 17.16 -25.68
N ALA A 468 -4.92 16.67 -25.72
CA ALA A 468 -6.12 17.49 -25.89
C ALA A 468 -6.48 18.30 -24.63
N MET A 469 -6.21 17.74 -23.45
CA MET A 469 -6.53 18.38 -22.16
C MET A 469 -5.46 19.37 -21.67
N GLY A 470 -4.22 19.22 -22.12
CA GLY A 470 -3.06 20.00 -21.68
C GLY A 470 -2.77 19.85 -20.18
N ALA A 471 -2.03 20.82 -19.62
CA ALA A 471 -1.54 20.78 -18.24
C ALA A 471 -2.62 20.67 -17.17
N ARG A 472 -3.87 21.04 -17.46
CA ARG A 472 -4.99 20.95 -16.50
C ARG A 472 -5.63 19.56 -16.45
N GLY A 473 -5.34 18.69 -17.41
CA GLY A 473 -5.99 17.39 -17.56
C GLY A 473 -5.88 16.53 -16.30
N ALA A 474 -4.65 16.32 -15.81
CA ALA A 474 -4.42 15.52 -14.62
C ALA A 474 -5.06 16.11 -13.35
N LYS A 475 -4.98 17.44 -13.14
CA LYS A 475 -5.67 18.08 -12.00
C LYS A 475 -7.18 17.84 -12.04
N ILE A 476 -7.81 17.95 -13.22
CA ILE A 476 -9.25 17.70 -13.36
C ILE A 476 -9.56 16.22 -13.10
N ALA A 477 -8.75 15.29 -13.62
CA ALA A 477 -8.91 13.86 -13.39
C ALA A 477 -8.82 13.53 -11.89
N HIS A 478 -7.76 13.99 -11.23
CA HIS A 478 -7.50 13.83 -9.79
C HIS A 478 -8.68 14.34 -8.93
N GLU A 479 -9.12 15.58 -9.15
CA GLU A 479 -10.21 16.17 -8.36
C GLU A 479 -11.56 15.47 -8.61
N ARG A 480 -11.80 15.00 -9.84
CA ARG A 480 -13.00 14.20 -10.16
C ARG A 480 -12.96 12.83 -9.50
N MET A 481 -11.80 12.18 -9.45
CA MET A 481 -11.61 10.92 -8.74
C MET A 481 -11.94 11.08 -7.26
N ILE A 482 -11.37 12.09 -6.61
CA ILE A 482 -11.65 12.39 -5.19
C ILE A 482 -13.13 12.70 -4.97
N ALA A 483 -13.70 13.61 -5.77
CA ALA A 483 -15.10 14.01 -5.62
C ALA A 483 -16.11 12.88 -5.89
N SER A 484 -15.68 11.82 -6.59
CA SER A 484 -16.50 10.64 -6.86
C SER A 484 -16.68 9.71 -5.67
N GLY A 485 -15.73 9.76 -4.72
CA GLY A 485 -15.54 8.76 -3.67
C GLY A 485 -16.81 8.43 -2.88
N LYS A 486 -17.06 7.13 -2.73
CA LYS A 486 -18.13 6.55 -1.91
C LYS A 486 -17.54 5.96 -0.64
N PRO A 487 -17.88 6.46 0.56
CA PRO A 487 -17.36 5.92 1.80
C PRO A 487 -17.60 4.42 1.94
N VAL A 488 -16.56 3.69 2.32
CA VAL A 488 -16.57 2.26 2.61
C VAL A 488 -16.51 2.01 4.11
N ARG A 489 -17.02 0.86 4.53
CA ARG A 489 -17.01 0.47 5.94
C ARG A 489 -15.61 0.04 6.38
N HIS A 490 -15.34 0.22 7.67
CA HIS A 490 -14.15 -0.30 8.31
C HIS A 490 -14.19 -1.84 8.35
N ASN A 491 -13.05 -2.50 8.52
CA ASN A 491 -12.96 -3.97 8.49
C ASN A 491 -12.79 -4.55 9.92
N ASP A 492 -13.50 -3.97 10.88
CA ASP A 492 -13.58 -4.38 12.29
C ASP A 492 -14.91 -5.09 12.63
N GLY A 493 -15.72 -5.35 11.59
CA GLY A 493 -17.05 -5.91 11.70
C GLY A 493 -18.14 -4.98 12.22
N THR A 494 -17.85 -3.70 12.40
CA THR A 494 -18.86 -2.68 12.71
C THR A 494 -19.52 -2.14 11.44
N ASP A 495 -20.56 -1.33 11.59
CA ASP A 495 -21.20 -0.63 10.47
C ASP A 495 -20.61 0.76 10.19
N ASN A 496 -19.53 1.11 10.89
CA ASN A 496 -18.90 2.42 10.79
C ASN A 496 -18.13 2.56 9.47
N PHE A 497 -18.14 3.78 8.90
CA PHE A 497 -17.25 4.12 7.80
C PHE A 497 -15.80 4.15 8.28
N ALA A 498 -14.88 3.73 7.42
CA ALA A 498 -13.44 3.79 7.70
C ALA A 498 -12.96 5.25 7.89
N SER A 499 -11.81 5.45 8.54
CA SER A 499 -11.26 6.81 8.68
C SER A 499 -10.85 7.35 7.31
N VAL A 500 -11.02 8.66 7.07
CA VAL A 500 -10.51 9.32 5.86
C VAL A 500 -8.99 9.16 5.72
N ALA A 501 -8.28 8.97 6.83
CA ALA A 501 -6.85 8.66 6.83
C ALA A 501 -6.53 7.30 6.20
N LYS A 502 -7.49 6.37 6.14
CA LYS A 502 -7.34 5.03 5.55
C LYS A 502 -7.98 4.90 4.17
N GLN A 503 -9.19 5.45 4.00
CA GLN A 503 -9.98 5.30 2.77
C GLN A 503 -9.91 6.50 1.83
N GLY A 504 -9.32 7.62 2.24
CA GLY A 504 -9.45 8.89 1.52
C GLY A 504 -10.91 9.31 1.36
N ALA A 505 -11.30 9.65 0.14
CA ALA A 505 -12.69 9.93 -0.22
C ALA A 505 -13.59 8.68 -0.33
N GLY A 506 -13.01 7.48 -0.27
CA GLY A 506 -13.71 6.20 -0.36
C GLY A 506 -13.50 5.48 -1.71
N LEU A 507 -14.37 4.52 -2.02
CA LEU A 507 -14.33 3.75 -3.26
C LEU A 507 -14.64 4.63 -4.48
N ILE A 508 -13.80 4.55 -5.51
CA ILE A 508 -13.96 5.24 -6.79
C ILE A 508 -15.28 4.92 -7.50
N ASP A 509 -15.89 5.93 -8.13
CA ASP A 509 -17.05 5.76 -9.01
C ASP A 509 -16.77 6.35 -10.41
N ALA A 510 -16.53 5.45 -11.37
CA ALA A 510 -16.15 5.80 -12.74
C ALA A 510 -17.25 6.59 -13.47
N GLU A 511 -18.53 6.37 -13.15
CA GLU A 511 -19.62 7.14 -13.76
C GLU A 511 -19.51 8.62 -13.37
N LYS A 512 -19.28 8.90 -12.09
CA LYS A 512 -19.13 10.28 -11.61
C LYS A 512 -17.89 10.94 -12.21
N VAL A 513 -16.79 10.21 -12.31
CA VAL A 513 -15.55 10.73 -12.92
C VAL A 513 -15.80 11.15 -14.37
N LEU A 514 -16.43 10.29 -15.16
CA LEU A 514 -16.56 10.50 -16.60
C LEU A 514 -17.71 11.42 -16.99
N LEU A 515 -18.89 11.21 -16.40
CA LEU A 515 -20.17 11.71 -16.94
C LEU A 515 -20.74 12.91 -16.18
N TYR A 516 -20.37 13.14 -14.93
CA TYR A 516 -20.94 14.26 -14.18
C TYR A 516 -20.56 15.60 -14.78
N SER A 517 -21.56 16.47 -14.88
CA SER A 517 -21.43 17.86 -15.29
C SER A 517 -20.90 18.74 -14.16
N THR A 518 -21.09 18.35 -12.90
CA THR A 518 -20.54 19.01 -11.73
C THR A 518 -19.03 18.76 -11.60
N PHE A 519 -18.28 19.83 -11.39
CA PHE A 519 -16.86 19.79 -11.04
C PHE A 519 -16.60 20.61 -9.78
N ILE A 520 -15.93 19.99 -8.81
CA ILE A 520 -15.56 20.59 -7.53
C ILE A 520 -14.05 20.78 -7.47
N SER A 521 -13.60 21.96 -7.02
CA SER A 521 -12.18 22.17 -6.71
C SER A 521 -11.98 23.22 -5.60
N PRO A 522 -11.20 22.92 -4.56
CA PRO A 522 -10.60 21.62 -4.29
C PRO A 522 -11.66 20.59 -3.81
N ALA A 523 -11.50 19.33 -4.20
CA ALA A 523 -12.29 18.20 -3.71
C ALA A 523 -11.73 17.60 -2.42
N ASN A 524 -10.52 18.00 -2.02
CA ASN A 524 -9.87 17.64 -0.77
C ASN A 524 -9.43 18.90 0.01
N VAL A 525 -9.71 18.94 1.31
CA VAL A 525 -9.39 20.06 2.21
C VAL A 525 -8.57 19.57 3.41
N ASN A 526 -7.35 20.09 3.53
CA ASN A 526 -6.51 19.90 4.72
C ASN A 526 -6.76 21.02 5.73
N LEU A 527 -7.19 20.65 6.94
CA LEU A 527 -7.41 21.57 8.07
C LEU A 527 -6.14 21.81 8.89
N ASN A 528 -5.06 21.07 8.60
CA ASN A 528 -3.79 21.06 9.34
C ASN A 528 -3.93 20.56 10.80
N ASP A 529 -2.84 20.70 11.57
CA ASP A 529 -2.79 20.45 13.00
C ASP A 529 -3.37 21.62 13.81
N THR A 530 -3.58 21.45 15.12
CA THR A 530 -4.17 22.48 16.00
C THR A 530 -3.38 23.79 15.98
N VAL A 531 -2.06 23.73 15.84
CA VAL A 531 -1.18 24.91 15.85
C VAL A 531 -1.33 25.71 14.56
N ASN A 532 -1.47 25.03 13.42
CA ASN A 532 -1.56 25.64 12.10
C ASN A 532 -2.96 25.53 11.50
N PHE A 533 -3.99 25.47 12.35
CA PHE A 533 -5.36 25.15 11.96
C PHE A 533 -5.91 26.10 10.91
N LYS A 534 -6.39 25.54 9.79
CA LYS A 534 -7.05 26.26 8.70
C LYS A 534 -8.54 25.94 8.73
N GLY A 535 -9.29 26.77 9.46
CA GLY A 535 -10.73 26.57 9.66
C GLY A 535 -11.64 27.04 8.51
N THR A 536 -11.16 27.84 7.56
CA THR A 536 -12.03 28.37 6.49
C THR A 536 -11.46 28.05 5.11
N HIS A 537 -12.31 27.49 4.24
CA HIS A 537 -11.94 27.08 2.89
C HIS A 537 -12.99 27.51 1.87
N GLU A 538 -12.54 27.90 0.68
CA GLU A 538 -13.40 28.20 -0.45
C GLU A 538 -13.36 27.06 -1.47
N VAL A 539 -14.53 26.54 -1.81
CA VAL A 539 -14.70 25.48 -2.80
C VAL A 539 -15.45 26.03 -4.00
N LYS A 540 -14.90 25.82 -5.21
CA LYS A 540 -15.57 26.19 -6.46
C LYS A 540 -16.41 25.02 -6.95
N VAL A 541 -17.70 25.27 -7.13
CA VAL A 541 -18.67 24.36 -7.74
C VAL A 541 -18.96 24.86 -9.14
N THR A 542 -18.55 24.08 -10.14
CA THR A 542 -18.71 24.40 -11.57
C THR A 542 -19.71 23.46 -12.20
N ASN A 543 -20.69 24.00 -12.91
CA ASN A 543 -21.64 23.24 -13.70
C ASN A 543 -21.26 23.35 -15.18
N SER A 544 -20.81 22.25 -15.77
CA SER A 544 -20.45 22.18 -17.20
C SER A 544 -21.60 21.72 -18.12
N GLY A 545 -22.78 21.49 -17.55
CA GLY A 545 -24.00 21.13 -18.27
C GLY A 545 -24.69 22.34 -18.91
N ASP A 546 -25.83 22.06 -19.54
CA ASP A 546 -26.66 23.02 -20.28
C ASP A 546 -27.88 23.54 -19.50
N GLU A 547 -28.19 22.93 -18.34
CA GLU A 547 -29.23 23.37 -17.42
C GLU A 547 -28.64 23.78 -16.06
N SER A 548 -29.38 24.60 -15.29
CA SER A 548 -28.99 24.94 -13.92
C SER A 548 -29.18 23.77 -12.97
N ILE A 549 -28.24 23.57 -12.03
CA ILE A 549 -28.32 22.54 -10.99
C ILE A 549 -28.47 23.21 -9.63
N THR A 550 -29.41 22.75 -8.81
CA THR A 550 -29.52 23.17 -7.41
C THR A 550 -29.02 22.08 -6.49
N TYR A 551 -27.97 22.39 -5.72
CA TYR A 551 -27.40 21.48 -4.74
C TYR A 551 -27.98 21.72 -3.35
N ILE A 552 -28.29 20.63 -2.65
CA ILE A 552 -28.44 20.59 -1.19
C ILE A 552 -27.11 20.16 -0.59
N ILE A 553 -26.66 20.89 0.43
CA ILE A 553 -25.34 20.70 1.04
C ILE A 553 -25.51 20.09 2.42
N THR A 554 -24.86 18.95 2.66
CA THR A 554 -24.90 18.24 3.94
C THR A 554 -23.48 17.89 4.42
N HIS A 555 -23.37 17.60 5.71
CA HIS A 555 -22.14 17.10 6.33
C HIS A 555 -22.31 15.62 6.68
N GLU A 556 -21.30 14.82 6.32
CA GLU A 556 -21.16 13.42 6.72
C GLU A 556 -19.88 13.28 7.55
N ALA A 557 -20.05 13.02 8.84
CA ALA A 557 -18.94 12.75 9.76
C ALA A 557 -18.29 11.39 9.43
N GLY A 558 -16.95 11.34 9.48
CA GLY A 558 -16.20 10.10 9.47
C GLY A 558 -15.92 9.57 10.87
N ILE A 559 -15.00 8.61 10.95
CA ILE A 559 -14.42 8.11 12.21
C ILE A 559 -13.01 8.68 12.40
N THR A 560 -12.67 8.96 13.66
CA THR A 560 -11.36 9.50 14.04
C THR A 560 -10.39 8.36 14.35
N SER A 561 -9.21 8.40 13.73
CA SER A 561 -8.13 7.44 13.98
C SER A 561 -7.17 8.01 15.03
N HIS A 562 -6.77 7.19 16.00
CA HIS A 562 -5.84 7.61 17.07
C HIS A 562 -4.44 7.10 16.77
N THR A 563 -3.46 8.00 16.81
CA THR A 563 -2.06 7.67 16.53
C THR A 563 -1.36 7.02 17.73
N LYS A 564 -1.85 7.28 18.95
CA LYS A 564 -1.34 6.72 20.21
C LYS A 564 -2.49 6.14 21.03
N GLY A 565 -2.21 5.07 21.79
CA GLY A 565 -3.17 4.49 22.73
C GLY A 565 -3.50 5.43 23.90
N ASN A 566 -4.66 5.26 24.51
CA ASN A 566 -5.08 6.11 25.64
C ASN A 566 -4.25 5.80 26.90
N GLY A 567 -3.27 6.65 27.21
CA GLY A 567 -2.35 6.45 28.34
C GLY A 567 -1.17 5.53 28.04
N ASP A 568 -1.03 5.08 26.80
CA ASP A 568 0.13 4.34 26.33
C ASP A 568 1.21 5.29 25.84
N ALA A 569 2.44 5.00 26.25
CA ALA A 569 3.62 5.72 25.81
C ALA A 569 4.27 5.05 24.57
N TRP A 570 3.63 4.01 24.04
CA TRP A 570 3.93 3.34 22.78
C TRP A 570 2.89 3.70 21.72
N VAL A 571 3.29 3.74 20.45
CA VAL A 571 2.35 3.68 19.33
C VAL A 571 1.65 2.33 19.41
N SER A 572 0.31 2.32 19.48
CA SER A 572 -0.46 1.08 19.57
C SER A 572 -0.27 0.27 18.29
N PHE A 573 0.06 -1.02 18.44
CA PHE A 573 -0.20 -1.99 17.39
C PHE A 573 -1.71 -2.10 17.27
N GLU A 574 -2.23 -2.04 16.04
CA GLU A 574 -3.64 -1.82 15.74
C GLU A 574 -4.10 -0.38 16.08
N PRO A 575 -4.38 0.46 15.06
CA PRO A 575 -4.95 1.77 15.29
C PRO A 575 -6.27 1.65 16.06
N SER A 576 -6.45 2.50 17.06
CA SER A 576 -7.73 2.62 17.75
C SER A 576 -8.56 3.72 17.12
N TYR A 577 -9.87 3.53 17.11
CA TYR A 577 -10.82 4.45 16.48
C TYR A 577 -11.85 4.97 17.49
N SER A 578 -12.37 6.17 17.23
CA SER A 578 -13.49 6.72 17.99
C SER A 578 -14.76 5.87 17.87
N ASP A 579 -15.66 5.94 18.85
CA ASP A 579 -16.94 5.26 18.85
C ASP A 579 -17.94 5.85 17.85
N GLY A 580 -17.93 5.37 16.60
CA GLY A 580 -19.03 5.37 15.62
C GLY A 580 -19.68 6.68 15.15
N THR A 581 -19.77 7.75 15.95
CA THR A 581 -20.33 9.05 15.54
C THR A 581 -19.81 10.19 16.43
N GLY A 582 -19.23 11.23 15.82
CA GLY A 582 -19.25 12.59 16.39
C GLY A 582 -17.94 13.18 16.92
N ASN A 583 -16.82 12.49 16.81
CA ASN A 583 -15.52 13.00 17.28
C ASN A 583 -14.71 13.67 16.15
N VAL A 584 -15.39 14.42 15.28
CA VAL A 584 -14.81 15.13 14.12
C VAL A 584 -15.15 16.62 14.18
N ALA A 585 -14.56 17.42 13.28
CA ALA A 585 -14.85 18.85 13.21
C ALA A 585 -16.33 19.14 12.94
N GLU A 586 -16.87 20.16 13.62
CA GLU A 586 -18.15 20.76 13.26
C GLU A 586 -17.98 21.56 11.97
N VAL A 587 -18.98 21.52 11.09
CA VAL A 587 -18.93 22.19 9.79
C VAL A 587 -20.14 23.10 9.60
N SER A 588 -19.90 24.32 9.15
CA SER A 588 -20.93 25.26 8.73
C SER A 588 -20.67 25.76 7.30
N PHE A 589 -21.75 26.14 6.63
CA PHE A 589 -21.73 26.50 5.21
C PHE A 589 -22.19 27.96 5.03
N SER A 590 -21.61 28.65 4.05
CA SER A 590 -22.12 29.97 3.62
C SER A 590 -23.57 29.94 3.13
N THR A 591 -24.04 28.78 2.66
CA THR A 591 -25.43 28.49 2.32
C THR A 591 -25.68 26.98 2.43
N GLU A 592 -26.89 26.58 2.82
CA GLU A 592 -27.33 25.16 2.83
C GLU A 592 -27.80 24.67 1.46
N SER A 593 -28.10 25.61 0.54
CA SER A 593 -28.46 25.31 -0.85
C SER A 593 -27.78 26.25 -1.83
N LEU A 594 -27.28 25.72 -2.94
CA LEU A 594 -26.54 26.46 -3.95
C LEU A 594 -27.07 26.13 -5.34
N THR A 595 -27.65 27.11 -6.05
CA THR A 595 -28.02 26.95 -7.46
C THR A 595 -26.89 27.45 -8.34
N VAL A 596 -26.37 26.63 -9.26
CA VAL A 596 -25.30 26.96 -10.21
C VAL A 596 -25.86 26.84 -11.63
N GLY A 597 -25.90 27.96 -12.36
CA GLY A 597 -26.37 28.02 -13.74
C GLY A 597 -25.50 27.22 -14.72
N ALA A 598 -26.02 26.97 -15.91
CA ALA A 598 -25.29 26.30 -16.99
C ALA A 598 -23.98 27.05 -17.33
N GLY A 599 -22.85 26.34 -17.35
CA GLY A 599 -21.52 26.92 -17.56
C GLY A 599 -21.02 27.84 -16.43
N GLU A 600 -21.76 27.98 -15.33
CA GLU A 600 -21.41 28.86 -14.21
C GLU A 600 -20.48 28.15 -13.21
N THR A 601 -19.64 28.95 -12.55
CA THR A 601 -18.92 28.54 -11.34
C THR A 601 -19.36 29.43 -10.17
N LYS A 602 -19.73 28.82 -9.04
CA LYS A 602 -19.97 29.53 -7.77
C LYS A 602 -19.05 29.05 -6.68
N THR A 603 -18.80 29.92 -5.70
CA THR A 603 -17.99 29.60 -4.52
C THR A 603 -18.90 29.22 -3.35
N LEU A 604 -18.58 28.10 -2.71
CA LEU A 604 -19.10 27.67 -1.42
C LEU A 604 -18.01 27.84 -0.37
N THR A 605 -18.24 28.69 0.64
CA THR A 605 -17.35 28.78 1.79
C THR A 605 -17.73 27.75 2.85
N LEU A 606 -16.75 26.96 3.28
CA LEU A 606 -16.82 25.98 4.36
C LEU A 606 -16.07 26.52 5.58
N THR A 607 -16.69 26.45 6.76
CA THR A 607 -16.08 26.85 8.02
C THR A 607 -16.11 25.67 9.00
N PHE A 608 -14.94 25.28 9.48
CA PHE A 608 -14.68 24.16 10.36
C PHE A 608 -14.30 24.63 11.76
N THR A 609 -14.87 23.99 12.78
CA THR A 609 -14.47 24.11 14.17
C THR A 609 -13.84 22.80 14.61
N GLU A 610 -12.64 22.87 15.18
CA GLU A 610 -11.92 21.69 15.66
C GLU A 610 -12.70 20.95 16.78
N PRO A 611 -12.70 19.60 16.82
CA PRO A 611 -13.38 18.85 17.88
C PRO A 611 -12.78 19.14 19.26
N GLU A 612 -13.65 19.42 20.24
CA GLU A 612 -13.26 19.69 21.63
C GLU A 612 -13.11 18.41 22.48
N THR A 613 -13.82 17.34 22.10
CA THR A 613 -13.99 16.13 22.93
C THR A 613 -12.84 15.12 22.84
N ILE A 614 -11.96 15.25 21.85
CA ILE A 614 -10.84 14.33 21.63
C ILE A 614 -9.53 14.86 22.22
N SER A 615 -8.79 13.99 22.90
CA SER A 615 -7.51 14.37 23.53
C SER A 615 -6.41 14.55 22.49
N ALA A 616 -5.75 15.71 22.51
CA ALA A 616 -4.55 15.98 21.73
C ALA A 616 -3.37 15.04 22.08
N SER A 617 -3.38 14.41 23.26
CA SER A 617 -2.31 13.48 23.67
C SER A 617 -2.27 12.22 22.81
N MET A 618 -3.38 11.84 22.20
CA MET A 618 -3.47 10.69 21.28
C MET A 618 -3.10 11.06 19.84
N LEU A 619 -2.82 12.35 19.58
CA LEU A 619 -2.62 12.95 18.27
C LEU A 619 -3.61 12.42 17.22
N PRO A 620 -4.94 12.58 17.44
CA PRO A 620 -5.93 11.94 16.61
C PRO A 620 -6.09 12.65 15.26
N VAL A 621 -6.32 11.83 14.23
CA VAL A 621 -6.60 12.26 12.85
C VAL A 621 -8.11 12.14 12.63
N TYR A 622 -8.77 13.27 12.45
CA TYR A 622 -10.22 13.36 12.28
C TYR A 622 -10.57 13.83 10.86
N GLY A 623 -11.77 13.48 10.39
CA GLY A 623 -12.23 13.94 9.08
C GLY A 623 -13.62 13.47 8.70
N GLY A 624 -14.03 13.84 7.49
CA GLY A 624 -15.37 13.54 6.97
C GLY A 624 -15.55 14.09 5.57
N GLY A 625 -16.80 14.32 5.18
CA GLY A 625 -17.08 14.97 3.89
C GLY A 625 -18.25 15.94 3.93
N VAL A 626 -18.16 16.94 3.06
CA VAL A 626 -19.28 17.82 2.70
C VAL A 626 -19.86 17.30 1.39
N VAL A 627 -21.12 16.90 1.40
CA VAL A 627 -21.80 16.26 0.28
C VAL A 627 -22.74 17.25 -0.40
N LEU A 628 -22.65 17.34 -1.72
CA LEU A 628 -23.53 18.16 -2.54
C LEU A 628 -24.41 17.23 -3.38
N VAL A 629 -25.72 17.30 -3.15
CA VAL A 629 -26.73 16.52 -3.89
C VAL A 629 -27.49 17.46 -4.82
N GLY A 630 -27.27 17.32 -6.12
CA GLY A 630 -27.96 18.06 -7.16
C GLY A 630 -29.38 17.54 -7.41
N ASP A 631 -30.28 18.43 -7.80
CA ASP A 631 -31.64 18.10 -8.28
C ASP A 631 -31.66 17.30 -9.59
N ASN A 632 -30.55 17.25 -10.31
CA ASN A 632 -30.31 16.35 -11.45
C ASN A 632 -29.85 14.93 -11.04
N GLY A 633 -29.72 14.66 -9.74
CA GLY A 633 -29.27 13.37 -9.20
C GLY A 633 -27.76 13.22 -9.05
N GLU A 634 -26.96 14.21 -9.44
CA GLU A 634 -25.51 14.16 -9.22
C GLU A 634 -25.17 14.31 -7.73
N VAL A 635 -24.24 13.49 -7.25
CA VAL A 635 -23.76 13.50 -5.85
C VAL A 635 -22.24 13.51 -5.83
N VAL A 636 -21.68 14.63 -5.37
CA VAL A 636 -20.23 14.86 -5.27
C VAL A 636 -19.85 15.26 -3.85
N ARG A 637 -18.59 15.03 -3.48
CA ARG A 637 -18.07 15.23 -2.13
C ARG A 637 -16.84 16.15 -2.12
N VAL A 638 -16.73 16.95 -1.07
CA VAL A 638 -15.46 17.55 -0.62
C VAL A 638 -15.02 16.79 0.63
N THR A 639 -13.91 16.06 0.56
CA THR A 639 -13.35 15.34 1.72
C THR A 639 -12.48 16.30 2.53
N TYR A 640 -12.52 16.21 3.86
CA TYR A 640 -11.66 17.01 4.72
C TYR A 640 -11.00 16.18 5.82
N MET A 641 -9.83 16.62 6.27
CA MET A 641 -9.08 15.99 7.36
C MET A 641 -8.33 17.04 8.18
N GLY A 642 -8.26 16.83 9.50
CA GLY A 642 -7.45 17.61 10.42
C GLY A 642 -6.82 16.74 11.50
N ILE A 643 -5.87 17.32 12.24
CA ILE A 643 -5.11 16.62 13.28
C ILE A 643 -5.24 17.42 14.58
N LYS A 644 -5.68 16.76 15.66
CA LYS A 644 -5.71 17.42 16.98
C LYS A 644 -4.36 17.24 17.66
N GLY A 645 -3.73 18.34 18.04
CA GLY A 645 -2.39 18.38 18.63
C GLY A 645 -1.41 19.11 17.72
N SER A 646 -0.11 18.96 18.01
CA SER A 646 0.96 19.54 17.20
C SER A 646 1.84 18.42 16.67
N ILE A 647 2.04 18.37 15.35
CA ILE A 647 3.00 17.43 14.75
C ILE A 647 4.41 17.80 15.20
N TYR A 648 4.75 19.09 15.15
CA TYR A 648 6.06 19.62 15.54
C TYR A 648 6.41 19.33 17.01
N ALA A 649 5.46 19.58 17.93
CA ALA A 649 5.68 19.39 19.35
C ALA A 649 5.52 17.92 19.80
N SER A 650 5.09 17.02 18.91
CA SER A 650 5.00 15.60 19.23
C SER A 650 6.38 15.03 19.52
N ASP A 651 6.47 14.22 20.57
CA ASP A 651 7.71 13.56 20.91
C ASP A 651 8.07 12.48 19.88
N SER A 652 9.29 12.59 19.33
CA SER A 652 9.90 11.58 18.47
C SER A 652 10.40 10.38 19.29
N TRP A 653 10.73 10.59 20.56
CA TRP A 653 11.17 9.58 21.53
C TRP A 653 10.33 9.59 22.80
N GLU A 654 10.25 8.46 23.49
CA GLU A 654 9.50 8.35 24.75
C GLU A 654 10.26 8.99 25.94
N MET A 655 10.38 10.32 25.92
CA MET A 655 11.17 11.06 26.91
C MET A 655 10.60 10.94 28.33
N GLU A 656 9.29 10.74 28.49
CA GLU A 656 8.66 10.54 29.80
C GLU A 656 9.17 9.29 30.52
N ARG A 657 9.53 8.23 29.79
CA ARG A 657 10.19 7.04 30.33
C ARG A 657 11.72 7.11 30.24
N GLY A 658 12.24 8.26 29.82
CA GLY A 658 13.67 8.54 29.73
C GLY A 658 14.33 7.93 28.50
N VAL A 659 13.61 7.57 27.43
CA VAL A 659 14.21 7.07 26.18
C VAL A 659 14.77 8.25 25.36
N PRO A 660 15.96 8.13 24.72
CA PRO A 660 16.86 6.98 24.68
C PRO A 660 17.52 6.73 26.03
N LEU A 661 17.70 5.46 26.33
CA LEU A 661 18.43 5.00 27.50
C LEU A 661 19.81 4.52 27.06
N PHE A 662 20.83 4.89 27.81
CA PHE A 662 22.20 4.47 27.53
C PHE A 662 22.59 3.38 28.52
N PHE A 663 22.87 2.18 28.00
CA PHE A 663 23.18 0.98 28.76
C PHE A 663 24.64 0.57 28.61
N SER A 664 25.13 -0.21 29.57
CA SER A 664 26.32 -1.03 29.39
C SER A 664 25.96 -2.37 28.73
N GLY A 665 26.86 -2.93 27.92
CA GLY A 665 26.64 -4.17 27.17
C GLY A 665 26.38 -5.43 28.04
N TYR A 666 26.69 -5.40 29.33
CA TYR A 666 26.36 -6.46 30.31
C TYR A 666 25.12 -6.15 31.19
N GLY A 667 24.40 -5.07 30.88
CA GLY A 667 23.19 -4.63 31.59
C GLY A 667 23.44 -3.53 32.64
N GLY A 668 22.44 -2.66 32.84
CA GLY A 668 22.55 -1.45 33.68
C GLY A 668 22.85 -0.18 32.86
N LEU A 669 22.54 0.99 33.42
CA LEU A 669 22.81 2.28 32.73
C LEU A 669 24.32 2.53 32.60
N VAL A 670 24.73 3.32 31.61
CA VAL A 670 26.11 3.85 31.52
C VAL A 670 26.44 4.58 32.83
N GLU A 671 27.54 4.19 33.47
CA GLU A 671 27.98 4.76 34.74
C GLU A 671 29.03 5.85 34.54
N GLU A 672 28.96 6.91 35.35
CA GLU A 672 29.90 8.01 35.32
C GLU A 672 31.35 7.53 35.55
N GLY A 673 32.20 7.71 34.55
CA GLY A 673 33.62 7.40 34.56
C GLY A 673 33.99 5.93 34.34
N HIS A 674 33.03 5.09 33.93
CA HIS A 674 33.30 3.71 33.53
C HIS A 674 34.31 3.64 32.37
N VAL A 675 35.05 2.54 32.25
CA VAL A 675 36.03 2.32 31.19
C VAL A 675 35.56 1.14 30.32
N TYR A 676 35.21 1.42 29.07
CA TYR A 676 34.79 0.43 28.08
C TYR A 676 35.97 -0.05 27.26
N THR A 677 36.19 -1.36 27.22
CA THR A 677 37.33 -1.97 26.53
C THR A 677 37.04 -2.32 25.07
N PHE A 678 35.76 -2.42 24.68
CA PHE A 678 35.31 -2.94 23.38
C PHE A 678 35.84 -4.36 23.08
N GLU A 679 36.27 -5.11 24.11
CA GLU A 679 36.68 -6.51 23.97
C GLU A 679 35.43 -7.43 23.90
N GLU A 680 35.46 -8.39 22.97
CA GLU A 680 34.40 -9.40 22.74
C GLU A 680 32.97 -8.87 22.53
N GLY A 681 32.79 -7.59 22.17
CA GLY A 681 31.47 -6.98 21.89
C GLY A 681 30.53 -6.90 23.09
N THR A 682 30.97 -7.27 24.30
CA THR A 682 30.14 -7.33 25.51
C THR A 682 30.37 -6.17 26.48
N ASP A 683 31.55 -5.52 26.46
CA ASP A 683 31.87 -4.32 27.23
C ASP A 683 31.88 -3.07 26.32
N VAL A 684 30.69 -2.71 25.85
CA VAL A 684 30.44 -1.54 24.98
C VAL A 684 29.28 -0.71 25.52
N PRO A 685 29.30 0.62 25.35
CA PRO A 685 28.13 1.44 25.64
C PRO A 685 27.08 1.22 24.54
N GLN A 686 25.80 1.17 24.89
CA GLN A 686 24.70 0.91 23.96
C GLN A 686 23.60 1.96 24.15
N ALA A 687 22.92 2.33 23.07
CA ALA A 687 21.73 3.15 23.12
C ALA A 687 20.49 2.28 22.87
N TYR A 688 19.61 2.19 23.85
CA TYR A 688 18.25 1.69 23.65
C TYR A 688 17.35 2.84 23.25
N PHE A 689 16.60 2.66 22.17
CA PHE A 689 15.72 3.69 21.66
C PHE A 689 14.50 3.09 20.96
N ASN A 690 13.44 3.87 20.95
CA ASN A 690 12.33 3.71 20.03
C ASN A 690 12.24 4.98 19.18
N LEU A 691 11.62 4.90 18.02
CA LEU A 691 11.27 6.08 17.24
C LEU A 691 9.74 6.10 17.16
N LEU A 692 9.10 6.90 18.01
CA LEU A 692 7.65 7.05 18.10
C LEU A 692 7.07 7.83 16.92
N TRP A 693 7.91 8.68 16.33
CA TRP A 693 7.57 9.54 15.21
C TRP A 693 8.69 9.51 14.18
N SER A 694 8.35 9.36 12.90
CA SER A 694 9.34 9.40 11.81
C SER A 694 10.17 10.67 11.88
N SER A 695 11.46 10.58 11.60
CA SER A 695 12.38 11.71 11.69
C SER A 695 13.17 11.87 10.39
N TRP A 696 13.36 13.12 10.01
CA TRP A 696 14.23 13.46 8.88
C TRP A 696 15.67 13.05 9.14
N GLU A 697 16.14 13.19 10.38
CA GLU A 697 17.49 12.78 10.78
C GLU A 697 17.49 12.37 12.25
N PHE A 698 18.03 11.19 12.55
CA PHE A 698 18.36 10.84 13.94
C PHE A 698 19.72 10.15 14.02
N SER A 699 20.41 10.36 15.14
CA SER A 699 21.77 9.88 15.34
C SER A 699 22.06 9.54 16.80
N PHE A 700 23.06 8.66 16.97
CA PHE A 700 23.80 8.51 18.21
C PHE A 700 25.25 8.89 17.94
N ASP A 701 25.73 9.91 18.64
CA ASP A 701 27.05 10.48 18.43
C ASP A 701 27.91 10.37 19.68
N PHE A 702 29.22 10.27 19.50
CA PHE A 702 30.20 10.51 20.54
C PHE A 702 30.55 12.00 20.60
N VAL A 703 30.38 12.58 21.78
CA VAL A 703 30.76 13.96 22.09
C VAL A 703 31.69 13.99 23.31
N SER A 704 32.41 15.10 23.50
CA SER A 704 33.33 15.26 24.64
C SER A 704 32.57 15.31 25.96
N ARG A 705 33.25 14.96 27.06
CA ARG A 705 32.69 15.01 28.42
C ARG A 705 32.04 16.35 28.76
N ASP A 706 32.58 17.44 28.28
CA ASP A 706 32.17 18.81 28.55
C ASP A 706 31.17 19.39 27.53
N TRP A 707 30.79 18.62 26.49
CA TRP A 707 29.85 19.07 25.47
C TRP A 707 28.57 19.65 26.09
N GLN A 708 28.17 20.83 25.60
CA GLN A 708 26.95 21.53 25.95
C GLN A 708 26.11 21.80 24.69
N PRO A 709 24.80 22.05 24.81
CA PRO A 709 23.94 22.40 23.67
C PRO A 709 24.43 23.61 22.87
N SER A 710 25.15 24.54 23.51
CA SER A 710 25.78 25.70 22.84
C SER A 710 26.90 25.34 21.87
N ASP A 711 27.43 24.10 21.95
CA ASP A 711 28.44 23.58 21.03
C ASP A 711 27.78 22.98 19.76
N TRP A 712 26.44 22.95 19.68
CA TRP A 712 25.75 22.44 18.50
C TRP A 712 26.07 23.26 17.25
N THR A 713 26.46 22.55 16.20
CA THR A 713 26.63 23.08 14.85
C THR A 713 26.16 22.03 13.86
N TYR A 714 25.58 22.49 12.74
CA TYR A 714 25.15 21.62 11.65
C TYR A 714 25.67 22.17 10.32
N PRO A 715 26.24 21.32 9.44
CA PRO A 715 26.54 19.91 9.67
C PRO A 715 27.62 19.72 10.77
N THR A 716 27.60 18.57 11.44
CA THR A 716 28.58 18.22 12.48
C THR A 716 29.94 17.87 11.86
N VAL A 717 31.04 18.39 12.40
CA VAL A 717 32.40 18.15 11.91
C VAL A 717 33.25 17.37 12.94
N PRO A 718 33.86 16.22 12.56
CA PRO A 718 34.73 15.46 13.46
C PRO A 718 35.86 16.31 14.08
N GLY A 719 35.91 16.36 15.41
CA GLY A 719 36.95 17.07 16.16
C GLY A 719 36.67 18.56 16.39
N GLU A 720 35.57 19.11 15.87
CA GLU A 720 35.14 20.49 16.10
C GLU A 720 33.98 20.55 17.09
N ASN A 721 33.85 21.67 17.82
CA ASN A 721 32.76 21.94 18.77
C ASN A 721 32.41 20.76 19.68
N ASN A 722 33.46 20.12 20.22
CA ASN A 722 33.35 18.99 21.14
C ASN A 722 32.63 17.75 20.57
N TRP A 723 32.45 17.62 19.26
CA TRP A 723 31.84 16.48 18.58
C TRP A 723 32.91 15.58 17.95
N HIS A 724 32.81 14.25 18.10
CA HIS A 724 33.85 13.30 17.63
C HIS A 724 33.41 12.47 16.42
N GLY A 725 32.20 11.91 16.43
CA GLY A 725 31.77 10.97 15.40
C GLY A 725 30.45 10.27 15.73
N ALA A 726 29.70 9.90 14.71
CA ALA A 726 28.47 9.11 14.84
C ALA A 726 28.75 7.60 15.01
N PHE A 727 27.77 6.87 15.54
CA PHE A 727 27.83 5.42 15.73
C PHE A 727 27.91 4.67 14.39
N ARG A 728 28.68 3.58 14.37
CA ARG A 728 28.61 2.52 13.35
C ARG A 728 28.11 1.23 13.97
N LEU A 729 27.03 0.69 13.42
CA LEU A 729 26.43 -0.59 13.83
C LEU A 729 26.89 -1.73 12.93
N VAL A 730 27.00 -2.91 13.53
CA VAL A 730 27.03 -4.20 12.82
C VAL A 730 25.92 -5.05 13.46
N PRO A 731 24.71 -5.10 12.90
CA PRO A 731 23.54 -5.70 13.54
C PRO A 731 23.69 -7.21 13.79
N SER A 732 24.55 -7.90 13.02
CA SER A 732 24.78 -9.33 13.14
C SER A 732 26.08 -9.75 12.44
N ALA A 733 26.86 -10.64 13.05
CA ALA A 733 28.01 -11.29 12.42
C ALA A 733 27.64 -12.21 11.23
N LEU A 734 26.34 -12.47 11.00
CA LEU A 734 25.84 -13.33 9.93
C LEU A 734 25.47 -12.58 8.65
N SER A 735 25.01 -11.32 8.73
CA SER A 735 24.66 -10.52 7.54
C SER A 735 25.81 -9.64 7.06
N GLY A 736 26.74 -9.25 7.94
CA GLY A 736 27.86 -8.36 7.60
C GLY A 736 27.45 -6.93 7.23
N GLU A 737 26.16 -6.60 7.35
CA GLU A 737 25.59 -5.32 6.98
C GLU A 737 26.01 -4.25 8.00
N VAL A 738 26.51 -3.12 7.51
CA VAL A 738 26.96 -2.00 8.34
C VAL A 738 25.92 -0.91 8.26
N VAL A 739 25.45 -0.41 9.40
CA VAL A 739 24.52 0.72 9.46
C VAL A 739 25.23 1.90 10.11
N ASP A 740 25.40 2.96 9.33
CA ASP A 740 26.10 4.18 9.75
C ASP A 740 25.10 5.28 10.08
N PHE A 741 25.29 5.91 11.24
CA PHE A 741 24.55 7.11 11.61
C PHE A 741 25.23 8.38 11.05
N PRO A 742 24.49 9.48 10.84
CA PRO A 742 23.06 9.66 11.09
C PRO A 742 22.19 8.89 10.07
N LEU A 743 21.03 8.42 10.52
CA LEU A 743 20.01 7.85 9.64
C LEU A 743 19.04 8.94 9.22
N GLN A 744 18.76 9.02 7.92
CA GLN A 744 17.89 10.04 7.33
C GLN A 744 16.58 9.45 6.81
N GLN A 745 15.53 10.28 6.84
CA GLN A 745 14.17 9.96 6.38
C GLN A 745 13.66 8.62 6.90
N TYR A 746 13.91 8.35 8.18
CA TYR A 746 13.62 7.04 8.76
C TYR A 746 12.21 7.02 9.35
N PRO A 747 11.39 6.02 8.99
CA PRO A 747 10.06 5.90 9.56
C PRO A 747 10.11 5.53 11.03
N ARG A 748 9.04 5.85 11.76
CA ARG A 748 8.82 5.23 13.07
C ARG A 748 8.82 3.70 12.93
N PHE A 749 9.17 3.00 13.99
CA PHE A 749 9.17 1.54 14.00
C PHE A 749 8.64 0.99 15.32
N ASN A 750 8.28 -0.28 15.27
CA ASN A 750 7.67 -0.97 16.39
C ASN A 750 8.71 -1.43 17.43
N GLY A 751 8.41 -1.15 18.69
CA GLY A 751 9.25 -1.55 19.82
C GLY A 751 10.51 -0.71 20.00
N GLY A 752 11.31 -1.09 21.00
CA GLY A 752 12.63 -0.50 21.20
C GLY A 752 13.72 -1.40 20.66
N THR A 753 14.76 -0.80 20.08
CA THR A 753 15.94 -1.48 19.57
C THR A 753 17.21 -0.97 20.26
N TYR A 754 18.32 -1.67 20.06
CA TYR A 754 19.63 -1.30 20.60
C TYR A 754 20.59 -0.91 19.48
N ALA A 755 21.32 0.17 19.70
CA ALA A 755 22.43 0.62 18.87
C ALA A 755 23.73 0.51 19.68
N ALA A 756 24.66 -0.34 19.27
CA ALA A 756 25.96 -0.53 19.90
C ALA A 756 27.09 -0.22 18.90
N PRO A 757 27.96 0.78 19.17
CA PRO A 757 29.08 1.09 18.31
C PRO A 757 30.12 -0.03 18.44
N GLN A 758 30.50 -0.65 17.32
CA GLN A 758 31.45 -1.79 17.32
C GLN A 758 32.92 -1.33 17.28
N GLY A 759 33.26 -0.26 18.01
CA GLY A 759 34.63 0.29 18.09
C GLY A 759 35.05 1.19 16.93
N PHE A 760 34.12 1.50 16.01
CA PHE A 760 34.33 2.38 14.88
C PHE A 760 33.30 3.51 14.85
N PHE A 761 33.70 4.67 14.33
CA PHE A 761 32.78 5.71 13.92
C PHE A 761 32.11 5.35 12.59
N ALA A 762 31.02 6.05 12.25
CA ALA A 762 30.29 5.93 10.99
C ALA A 762 31.16 6.05 9.74
N ASN A 763 32.22 6.85 9.77
CA ASN A 763 33.18 6.97 8.66
C ASN A 763 34.19 5.79 8.57
N GLY A 764 34.02 4.76 9.40
CA GLY A 764 34.87 3.58 9.45
C GLY A 764 36.21 3.74 10.16
N THR A 765 36.50 4.92 10.71
CA THR A 765 37.71 5.12 11.53
C THR A 765 37.53 4.54 12.93
N LYS A 766 38.63 4.01 13.50
CA LYS A 766 38.60 3.42 14.86
C LYS A 766 38.40 4.52 15.90
N ILE A 767 37.53 4.28 16.87
CA ILE A 767 37.31 5.20 17.99
C ILE A 767 38.59 5.27 18.84
N PRO A 768 39.21 6.44 19.02
CA PRO A 768 40.43 6.57 19.81
C PRO A 768 40.13 6.51 21.31
N SER A 769 41.12 6.18 22.13
CA SER A 769 40.98 6.26 23.59
C SER A 769 40.75 7.71 24.03
N GLY A 770 39.82 7.91 24.97
CA GLY A 770 39.39 9.25 25.36
C GLY A 770 38.22 9.24 26.34
N ASP A 771 37.83 10.43 26.79
CA ASP A 771 36.66 10.67 27.63
C ASP A 771 35.48 11.10 26.74
N TYR A 772 34.37 10.37 26.78
CA TYR A 772 33.22 10.58 25.90
C TYR A 772 31.89 10.62 26.65
N LYS A 773 30.88 11.20 26.00
CA LYS A 773 29.44 10.99 26.24
C LYS A 773 28.80 10.51 24.94
N ILE A 774 27.66 9.84 25.06
CA ILE A 774 26.74 9.62 23.94
C ILE A 774 25.77 10.78 23.88
N LEU A 775 25.61 11.40 22.71
CA LEU A 775 24.52 12.30 22.37
C LEU A 775 23.56 11.53 21.46
N GLY A 776 22.40 11.17 22.00
CA GLY A 776 21.27 10.78 21.15
C GLY A 776 20.55 12.04 20.71
N ARG A 777 20.28 12.19 19.41
CA ARG A 777 19.44 13.25 18.84
C ARG A 777 18.49 12.76 17.76
N THR A 778 17.33 13.38 17.64
CA THR A 778 16.34 13.18 16.56
C THR A 778 15.71 14.52 16.19
N LEU A 779 15.64 14.83 14.89
CA LEU A 779 15.10 16.09 14.39
C LEU A 779 13.57 16.03 14.41
N ARG A 780 12.93 17.07 14.95
CA ARG A 780 11.47 17.21 14.90
C ARG A 780 11.00 17.40 13.46
N THR A 781 9.79 16.95 13.16
CA THR A 781 9.19 17.15 11.84
C THR A 781 9.09 18.64 11.52
N GLY A 782 9.71 19.08 10.42
CA GLY A 782 9.76 20.49 10.02
C GLY A 782 10.76 21.35 10.82
N GLY A 783 11.60 20.74 11.65
CA GLY A 783 12.66 21.41 12.39
C GLY A 783 13.84 21.82 11.51
N ASP A 784 14.50 22.92 11.87
CA ASP A 784 15.75 23.37 11.27
C ASP A 784 16.93 22.62 11.90
N PRO A 785 17.70 21.80 11.15
CA PRO A 785 18.82 21.06 11.71
C PRO A 785 19.92 21.97 12.29
N ALA A 786 20.02 23.23 11.87
CA ALA A 786 20.95 24.20 12.44
C ALA A 786 20.54 24.70 13.83
N ASN A 787 19.28 24.53 14.22
CA ASN A 787 18.74 24.99 15.51
C ASN A 787 18.61 23.84 16.51
N ILE A 788 19.42 23.84 17.57
CA ILE A 788 19.41 22.77 18.59
C ILE A 788 18.05 22.58 19.29
N GLU A 789 17.23 23.63 19.38
CA GLU A 789 15.90 23.56 20.00
C GLU A 789 14.89 22.75 19.17
N ASP A 790 15.18 22.56 17.88
CA ASP A 790 14.36 21.77 16.96
C ASP A 790 14.75 20.28 17.01
N TRP A 791 15.80 19.94 17.76
CA TRP A 791 16.17 18.56 18.06
C TRP A 791 15.59 18.12 19.40
N GLN A 792 15.05 16.91 19.44
CA GLN A 792 14.89 16.19 20.69
C GLN A 792 16.17 15.40 20.96
N TYR A 793 16.83 15.68 22.08
CA TYR A 793 18.13 15.08 22.37
C TYR A 793 18.31 14.71 23.85
N LYS A 794 19.24 13.80 24.11
CA LYS A 794 19.64 13.39 25.46
C LYS A 794 21.10 12.93 25.46
N THR A 795 21.83 13.24 26.52
CA THR A 795 23.20 12.78 26.72
C THR A 795 23.31 11.68 27.78
N SER A 796 24.26 10.76 27.61
CA SER A 796 24.67 9.82 28.66
C SER A 796 25.51 10.51 29.74
N ASP A 797 25.74 9.79 30.85
CA ASP A 797 26.88 10.08 31.72
C ASP A 797 28.19 9.87 30.94
N TRP A 798 29.27 10.54 31.36
CA TRP A 798 30.56 10.43 30.67
C TRP A 798 31.27 9.12 31.05
N PHE A 799 32.05 8.57 30.13
CA PHE A 799 32.82 7.34 30.30
C PHE A 799 34.16 7.44 29.54
N ARG A 800 34.98 6.40 29.62
CA ARG A 800 36.26 6.26 28.92
C ARG A 800 36.25 5.09 27.96
N ILE A 801 37.04 5.22 26.89
CA ILE A 801 37.41 4.16 25.95
C ILE A 801 38.92 3.99 25.98
#